data_AF-A0A848LX46-F1
#
_entry.id   AF-A0A848LX46-F1
#
_cell.length_a   1.000
_cell.length_b   1.000
_cell.length_c   1.000
_cell.angle_alpha   90.00
_cell.angle_beta   90.00
_cell.angle_gamma   90.00
#
_symmetry.space_group_name_H-M   'P 1'
#
loop_
_entity.id
_entity.type
_entity.pdbx_description
1 polymer ?
#
loop_
_entity_poly.entity_id
_entity_poly.type
_entity_poly.pdbx_seq_one_letter_code
_entity_poly.pdbx_strand_id
1 'polypeptide(L)'
;LPPRRPAASPAAAPAGTSAPASPSASLSAAAATGTAPAARAVRVPGSDPFNEPPEARMPMGGSPEEKLEYFRAVIRQKTETLARARTLYAEKDGELTGAKQSLTLARKEAAEAKAQLAAVKDAPAKLTQASDALTRAEQRAELAEAKVASLEAELASAEADRKDLSRALAEVESEVPRLTAELQAERESRGAVAEELVGAKEALSLAQDRVAELAAEKSESQGALEAVQEQYQQAIADVERLGGELEAANTEKDSLTLRTAQLEAALAEAQAGLSAIESESEWSKNSLEEAQARARTLESERDEARKQLSVVEDGLRTLQGQVAELERALALKDAEIIGLRAALTARTTEAAELPVLRQALEARTAELAKANERVEAEVSKAAERAQALEEGLSQASERAQTAEGEIAALKEALEAAEVEQVSLRDRMESDAAALGEAVQQAEAKVSELSGAVEAAQAEREELKKQLAATEMKVATKDAERVGLAARVSMLETASAQREAELTRLQGALAQAQAEAAQARESLSLEQVRREAAEAERADAQVRAAEAEARVDSLAEGQGGAEAKQSELEAKLADLQEELSAARSEADKAERLQQQVKMLEGALQTAKSQNAASGKVGAEAEAKLAQLEAQLQAEQEARAALEEKLAGAAATSAPSGWEAEREELKADIANLKRKLVTAETALEAAAGYKAKIAKLEAQLKGKK
;
A
#
# COMPACT_ATOMS: atom_id res chain seq x y z
N LEU A 1 27.49 37.80 15.97
CA LEU A 1 28.83 38.42 16.11
C LEU A 1 29.78 37.85 15.07
N PRO A 2 30.14 38.58 14.01
CA PRO A 2 31.20 38.18 13.07
C PRO A 2 32.50 38.98 13.27
N PRO A 3 33.70 38.37 13.18
CA PRO A 3 34.98 39.08 13.03
C PRO A 3 35.12 39.59 11.57
N ARG A 4 35.30 40.90 11.34
CA ARG A 4 36.58 41.64 11.33
C ARG A 4 37.59 41.20 10.26
N ARG A 5 37.63 41.96 9.16
CA ARG A 5 38.87 42.22 8.38
C ARG A 5 39.85 43.08 9.19
N PRO A 6 41.17 42.93 8.97
CA PRO A 6 42.14 44.03 8.99
C PRO A 6 42.62 44.37 7.56
N ALA A 7 43.55 45.32 7.44
CA ALA A 7 44.13 45.80 6.18
C ALA A 7 45.61 46.18 6.37
N ALA A 8 46.35 46.39 5.26
CA ALA A 8 47.52 47.28 5.08
C ALA A 8 48.56 46.73 4.07
N SER A 9 49.30 47.66 3.47
CA SER A 9 50.46 47.50 2.55
C SER A 9 51.79 47.52 3.39
N PRO A 10 53.03 47.78 2.88
CA PRO A 10 53.50 48.13 1.52
C PRO A 10 54.89 47.58 1.04
N ALA A 11 55.26 47.99 -0.19
CA ALA A 11 56.60 48.39 -0.69
C ALA A 11 57.80 47.42 -0.85
N ALA A 12 58.38 47.41 -2.08
CA ALA A 12 59.82 47.26 -2.38
C ALA A 12 60.14 47.75 -3.82
N ALA A 13 61.42 47.99 -4.14
CA ALA A 13 62.03 48.35 -5.44
C ALA A 13 63.48 47.75 -5.49
N PRO A 14 64.47 48.09 -6.39
CA PRO A 14 64.51 48.98 -7.57
C PRO A 14 65.40 48.51 -8.79
N ALA A 15 65.63 49.42 -9.76
CA ALA A 15 66.89 49.69 -10.54
C ALA A 15 67.28 48.94 -11.86
N GLY A 16 68.01 49.68 -12.74
CA GLY A 16 68.89 49.22 -13.85
C GLY A 16 68.27 49.20 -15.27
N THR A 17 68.39 50.14 -16.23
CA THR A 17 69.50 50.89 -16.91
C THR A 17 70.53 50.09 -17.74
N SER A 18 70.44 50.10 -19.08
CA SER A 18 71.55 50.39 -20.05
C SER A 18 71.19 50.12 -21.55
N ALA A 19 72.03 50.63 -22.46
CA ALA A 19 72.09 50.46 -23.94
C ALA A 19 73.60 50.59 -24.35
N PRO A 20 74.09 50.76 -25.62
CA PRO A 20 73.44 50.92 -26.95
C PRO A 20 74.18 50.29 -28.21
N ALA A 21 73.79 50.74 -29.42
CA ALA A 21 74.62 51.00 -30.64
C ALA A 21 74.82 49.96 -31.78
N SER A 22 75.21 50.50 -32.96
CA SER A 22 75.31 49.92 -34.34
C SER A 22 76.71 50.28 -34.96
N PRO A 23 77.05 50.40 -36.28
CA PRO A 23 76.32 50.26 -37.58
C PRO A 23 77.13 49.64 -38.79
N SER A 24 76.68 49.92 -40.04
CA SER A 24 77.03 49.39 -41.39
C SER A 24 78.39 49.68 -42.08
N ALA A 25 78.83 48.69 -42.89
CA ALA A 25 79.20 48.66 -44.34
C ALA A 25 80.05 49.74 -45.12
N SER A 26 80.89 49.21 -46.05
CA SER A 26 81.11 49.57 -47.50
C SER A 26 82.43 50.20 -48.05
N LEU A 27 83.09 49.44 -48.96
CA LEU A 27 83.75 49.74 -50.28
C LEU A 27 84.77 50.90 -50.52
N SER A 28 85.99 50.61 -51.04
CA SER A 28 86.41 50.80 -52.48
C SER A 28 87.91 51.10 -52.81
N ALA A 29 88.48 50.36 -53.80
CA ALA A 29 89.51 50.65 -54.86
C ALA A 29 90.95 51.27 -54.63
N ALA A 30 91.92 50.81 -55.47
CA ALA A 30 93.30 51.35 -55.71
C ALA A 30 93.88 50.94 -57.11
N ALA A 31 95.11 51.32 -57.54
CA ALA A 31 95.49 51.40 -58.99
C ALA A 31 96.95 51.03 -59.49
N ALA A 32 97.07 50.69 -60.80
CA ALA A 32 98.19 50.85 -61.79
C ALA A 32 99.57 50.13 -61.57
N THR A 33 100.62 50.10 -62.44
CA THR A 33 101.06 50.78 -63.72
C THR A 33 101.94 49.82 -64.61
N GLY A 34 102.40 50.19 -65.83
CA GLY A 34 103.53 49.50 -66.54
C GLY A 34 103.74 49.79 -68.07
N THR A 35 104.96 49.55 -68.64
CA THR A 35 105.48 50.24 -69.89
C THR A 35 106.62 49.56 -70.74
N ALA A 36 106.51 49.58 -72.10
CA ALA A 36 107.55 49.82 -73.17
C ALA A 36 108.78 48.86 -73.40
N PRO A 37 109.73 49.03 -74.39
CA PRO A 37 109.89 49.96 -75.57
C PRO A 37 110.51 49.45 -76.96
N ALA A 38 110.36 50.23 -78.06
CA ALA A 38 111.26 50.47 -79.27
C ALA A 38 111.63 49.36 -80.33
N ALA A 39 112.36 49.57 -81.48
CA ALA A 39 112.31 50.55 -82.63
C ALA A 39 113.32 50.28 -83.84
N ARG A 40 113.13 50.93 -85.04
CA ARG A 40 114.11 51.23 -86.19
C ARG A 40 114.53 50.13 -87.23
N ALA A 41 115.01 50.36 -88.50
CA ALA A 41 115.35 51.53 -89.37
C ALA A 41 115.29 51.26 -90.95
N VAL A 42 116.03 52.02 -91.82
CA VAL A 42 115.78 52.30 -93.29
C VAL A 42 117.01 52.01 -94.24
N ARG A 43 116.87 52.06 -95.60
CA ARG A 43 117.93 51.92 -96.66
C ARG A 43 117.83 52.93 -97.85
N VAL A 44 118.96 53.33 -98.47
CA VAL A 44 119.11 53.93 -99.85
C VAL A 44 120.50 53.53 -100.49
N PRO A 45 121.08 54.04 -101.64
CA PRO A 45 121.50 53.13 -102.74
C PRO A 45 122.93 53.29 -103.40
N GLY A 46 123.32 52.28 -104.22
CA GLY A 46 123.87 52.44 -105.59
C GLY A 46 125.38 52.70 -105.87
N SER A 47 126.04 51.84 -106.69
CA SER A 47 127.20 52.14 -107.58
C SER A 47 127.54 50.96 -108.52
N ASP A 48 128.38 51.17 -109.55
CA ASP A 48 128.71 50.23 -110.64
C ASP A 48 130.00 49.39 -110.37
N PRO A 49 130.10 48.07 -110.71
CA PRO A 49 131.05 47.18 -110.03
C PRO A 49 132.44 46.98 -110.64
N PHE A 50 132.73 47.38 -111.90
CA PHE A 50 133.92 46.85 -112.62
C PHE A 50 134.99 47.84 -113.08
N ASN A 51 134.66 49.13 -113.31
CA ASN A 51 135.58 50.29 -113.36
C ASN A 51 137.00 50.02 -113.96
N GLU A 52 137.09 49.70 -115.25
CA GLU A 52 138.33 49.25 -115.91
C GLU A 52 139.30 50.40 -116.31
N PRO A 53 140.64 50.25 -116.14
CA PRO A 53 141.63 51.22 -116.62
C PRO A 53 141.90 51.13 -118.13
N PRO A 54 142.21 52.26 -118.82
CA PRO A 54 142.42 52.30 -120.27
C PRO A 54 143.74 51.66 -120.75
N GLU A 55 143.71 51.01 -121.92
CA GLU A 55 144.86 50.32 -122.52
C GLU A 55 145.94 51.27 -123.06
N ALA A 56 147.22 50.94 -122.82
CA ALA A 56 148.37 51.67 -123.34
C ALA A 56 148.72 51.25 -124.78
N ARG A 57 149.15 52.21 -125.63
CA ARG A 57 149.51 51.94 -127.03
C ARG A 57 150.90 51.32 -127.17
N MET A 58 151.05 50.36 -128.09
CA MET A 58 152.34 49.77 -128.46
C MET A 58 153.30 50.84 -129.03
N PRO A 59 154.59 50.85 -128.62
CA PRO A 59 155.61 51.70 -129.22
C PRO A 59 156.00 51.21 -130.63
N MET A 60 155.90 52.10 -131.62
CA MET A 60 156.36 51.86 -132.98
C MET A 60 157.85 52.21 -133.10
N GLY A 61 158.70 51.20 -132.85
CA GLY A 61 160.16 51.32 -132.86
C GLY A 61 160.86 50.35 -131.91
N GLY A 62 160.13 49.86 -130.90
CA GLY A 62 160.62 48.90 -129.90
C GLY A 62 161.06 47.56 -130.49
N SER A 63 162.07 46.97 -129.85
CA SER A 63 162.55 45.62 -130.14
C SER A 63 161.51 44.55 -129.77
N PRO A 64 161.71 43.27 -130.12
CA PRO A 64 160.80 42.19 -129.74
C PRO A 64 160.55 42.08 -128.22
N GLU A 65 161.50 42.47 -127.37
CA GLU A 65 161.38 42.49 -125.92
C GLU A 65 160.22 43.37 -125.42
N GLU A 66 160.11 44.63 -125.88
CA GLU A 66 159.10 45.58 -125.38
C GLU A 66 157.66 45.06 -125.58
N LYS A 67 157.43 44.35 -126.69
CA LYS A 67 156.12 43.75 -127.00
C LYS A 67 155.81 42.57 -126.08
N LEU A 68 156.81 41.79 -125.68
CA LEU A 68 156.65 40.70 -124.71
C LEU A 68 156.35 41.24 -123.30
N GLU A 69 156.92 42.37 -122.91
CA GLU A 69 156.58 43.01 -121.63
C GLU A 69 155.14 43.54 -121.61
N TYR A 70 154.67 44.16 -122.69
CA TYR A 70 153.27 44.57 -122.85
C TYR A 70 152.31 43.37 -122.70
N PHE A 71 152.56 42.25 -123.38
CA PHE A 71 151.72 41.06 -123.24
C PHE A 71 151.75 40.46 -121.82
N ARG A 72 152.91 40.48 -121.14
CA ARG A 72 153.02 40.06 -119.73
C ARG A 72 152.16 40.93 -118.80
N ALA A 73 152.13 42.25 -119.02
CA ALA A 73 151.30 43.17 -118.24
C ALA A 73 149.80 42.89 -118.43
N VAL A 74 149.35 42.77 -119.68
CA VAL A 74 147.92 42.49 -120.01
C VAL A 74 147.46 41.15 -119.45
N ILE A 75 148.29 40.10 -119.51
CA ILE A 75 147.97 38.79 -118.91
C ILE A 75 147.79 38.93 -117.39
N ARG A 76 148.69 39.66 -116.72
CA ARG A 76 148.64 39.88 -115.26
C ARG A 76 147.35 40.59 -114.84
N GLN A 77 146.97 41.65 -115.55
CA GLN A 77 145.74 42.40 -115.33
C GLN A 77 144.49 41.50 -115.49
N LYS A 78 144.46 40.64 -116.52
CA LYS A 78 143.34 39.70 -116.73
C LYS A 78 143.29 38.56 -115.71
N THR A 79 144.41 38.14 -115.12
CA THR A 79 144.38 37.21 -113.97
C THR A 79 143.84 37.86 -112.70
N GLU A 80 144.11 39.14 -112.45
CA GLU A 80 143.55 39.85 -111.29
C GLU A 80 142.04 40.09 -111.38
N THR A 81 141.51 40.49 -112.53
CA THR A 81 140.06 40.68 -112.69
C THR A 81 139.31 39.35 -112.56
N LEU A 82 139.85 38.24 -113.10
CA LEU A 82 139.28 36.90 -112.89
C LEU A 82 139.33 36.44 -111.42
N ALA A 83 140.34 36.84 -110.65
CA ALA A 83 140.39 36.55 -109.21
C ALA A 83 139.29 37.31 -108.45
N ARG A 84 139.14 38.62 -108.70
CA ARG A 84 138.11 39.46 -108.05
C ARG A 84 136.67 39.04 -108.44
N ALA A 85 136.46 38.61 -109.68
CA ALA A 85 135.17 38.10 -110.13
C ALA A 85 134.76 36.81 -109.38
N ARG A 86 135.73 35.94 -109.04
CA ARG A 86 135.48 34.71 -108.27
C ARG A 86 135.16 34.97 -106.80
N THR A 87 135.84 35.92 -106.16
CA THR A 87 135.54 36.28 -104.75
C THR A 87 134.16 36.91 -104.63
N LEU A 88 133.80 37.84 -105.53
CA LEU A 88 132.47 38.44 -105.55
C LEU A 88 131.34 37.42 -105.75
N TYR A 89 131.53 36.41 -106.60
CA TYR A 89 130.52 35.34 -106.76
C TYR A 89 130.35 34.49 -105.49
N ALA A 90 131.46 34.13 -104.82
CA ALA A 90 131.42 33.38 -103.57
C ALA A 90 130.72 34.15 -102.43
N GLU A 91 130.96 35.47 -102.34
CA GLU A 91 130.27 36.35 -101.40
C GLU A 91 128.75 36.39 -101.67
N LYS A 92 128.33 36.46 -102.94
CA LYS A 92 126.91 36.51 -103.30
C LYS A 92 126.17 35.18 -103.08
N ASP A 93 126.83 34.03 -103.27
CA ASP A 93 126.25 32.73 -102.85
C ASP A 93 126.15 32.61 -101.32
N GLY A 94 127.11 33.18 -100.59
CA GLY A 94 127.06 33.31 -99.11
C GLY A 94 125.87 34.16 -98.63
N GLU A 95 125.66 35.33 -99.23
CA GLU A 95 124.47 36.16 -98.96
C GLU A 95 123.17 35.43 -99.30
N LEU A 96 123.12 34.73 -100.44
CA LEU A 96 121.94 33.99 -100.90
C LEU A 96 121.59 32.80 -100.00
N THR A 97 122.59 32.12 -99.42
CA THR A 97 122.37 31.04 -98.46
C THR A 97 121.92 31.58 -97.09
N GLY A 98 122.51 32.66 -96.60
CA GLY A 98 122.05 33.34 -95.38
C GLY A 98 120.60 33.83 -95.47
N ALA A 99 120.21 34.43 -96.61
CA ALA A 99 118.84 34.89 -96.86
C ALA A 99 117.80 33.76 -96.89
N LYS A 100 118.18 32.53 -97.26
CA LYS A 100 117.30 31.35 -97.21
C LYS A 100 117.08 30.87 -95.77
N GLN A 101 118.12 30.90 -94.93
CA GLN A 101 118.03 30.48 -93.53
C GLN A 101 117.14 31.41 -92.69
N SER A 102 117.29 32.72 -92.84
CA SER A 102 116.42 33.70 -92.15
C SER A 102 114.96 33.59 -92.58
N LEU A 103 114.69 33.33 -93.88
CA LEU A 103 113.33 33.05 -94.37
C LEU A 103 112.72 31.79 -93.74
N THR A 104 113.51 30.75 -93.48
CA THR A 104 113.00 29.54 -92.79
C THR A 104 112.72 29.75 -91.30
N LEU A 105 113.53 30.55 -90.60
CA LEU A 105 113.28 30.92 -89.20
C LEU A 105 112.00 31.75 -89.07
N ALA A 106 111.87 32.83 -89.85
CA ALA A 106 110.69 33.69 -89.84
C ALA A 106 109.38 32.93 -90.15
N ARG A 107 109.44 31.89 -91.00
CA ARG A 107 108.29 31.01 -91.28
C ARG A 107 107.93 30.11 -90.08
N LYS A 108 108.90 29.65 -89.29
CA LYS A 108 108.67 28.85 -88.08
C LYS A 108 108.05 29.72 -86.97
N GLU A 109 108.63 30.89 -86.73
CA GLU A 109 108.13 31.88 -85.77
C GLU A 109 106.69 32.32 -86.11
N ALA A 110 106.41 32.58 -87.38
CA ALA A 110 105.05 32.91 -87.85
C ALA A 110 104.04 31.75 -87.67
N ALA A 111 104.49 30.49 -87.71
CA ALA A 111 103.64 29.34 -87.42
C ALA A 111 103.37 29.18 -85.91
N GLU A 112 104.39 29.37 -85.07
CA GLU A 112 104.29 29.30 -83.61
C GLU A 112 103.42 30.42 -83.04
N ALA A 113 103.59 31.66 -83.51
CA ALA A 113 102.72 32.78 -83.16
C ALA A 113 101.25 32.55 -83.59
N LYS A 114 101.04 31.89 -84.74
CA LYS A 114 99.69 31.55 -85.24
C LYS A 114 99.03 30.44 -84.41
N ALA A 115 99.81 29.51 -83.84
CA ALA A 115 99.31 28.50 -82.91
C ALA A 115 98.95 29.11 -81.54
N GLN A 116 99.78 30.02 -81.01
CA GLN A 116 99.47 30.76 -79.79
C GLN A 116 98.20 31.62 -79.96
N LEU A 117 98.05 32.29 -81.11
CA LEU A 117 96.84 33.05 -81.44
C LEU A 117 95.58 32.17 -81.55
N ALA A 118 95.71 30.89 -81.93
CA ALA A 118 94.60 29.94 -81.90
C ALA A 118 94.19 29.61 -80.47
N ALA A 119 95.14 29.29 -79.59
CA ALA A 119 94.86 29.03 -78.17
C ALA A 119 94.19 30.22 -77.44
N VAL A 120 94.55 31.45 -77.81
CA VAL A 120 93.90 32.68 -77.30
C VAL A 120 92.49 32.87 -77.85
N LYS A 121 92.19 32.41 -79.07
CA LYS A 121 90.82 32.43 -79.63
C LYS A 121 89.87 31.45 -78.94
N ASP A 122 90.39 30.34 -78.42
CA ASP A 122 89.60 29.35 -77.68
C ASP A 122 89.37 29.73 -76.20
N ALA A 123 90.16 30.68 -75.68
CA ALA A 123 90.04 31.18 -74.30
C ALA A 123 88.66 31.77 -73.94
N PRO A 124 88.03 32.67 -74.74
CA PRO A 124 86.70 33.19 -74.43
C PRO A 124 85.63 32.09 -74.39
N ALA A 125 85.70 31.07 -75.26
CA ALA A 125 84.75 29.95 -75.25
C ALA A 125 84.87 29.08 -73.98
N LYS A 126 86.08 28.94 -73.44
CA LYS A 126 86.31 28.27 -72.14
C LYS A 126 85.86 29.13 -70.96
N LEU A 127 86.00 30.46 -71.06
CA LEU A 127 85.49 31.39 -70.05
C LEU A 127 83.96 31.35 -69.98
N THR A 128 83.27 31.37 -71.13
CA THR A 128 81.80 31.22 -71.15
C THR A 128 81.36 29.84 -70.65
N GLN A 129 82.07 28.77 -71.01
CA GLN A 129 81.78 27.43 -70.45
C GLN A 129 81.96 27.38 -68.93
N ALA A 130 82.91 28.13 -68.37
CA ALA A 130 83.13 28.22 -66.92
C ALA A 130 82.06 29.08 -66.22
N SER A 131 81.62 30.21 -66.79
CA SER A 131 80.51 30.99 -66.24
C SER A 131 79.18 30.23 -66.33
N ASP A 132 78.96 29.49 -67.41
CA ASP A 132 77.82 28.58 -67.56
C ASP A 132 77.83 27.43 -66.54
N ALA A 133 79.01 26.94 -66.16
CA ALA A 133 79.14 25.92 -65.13
C ALA A 133 78.93 26.51 -63.72
N LEU A 134 79.44 27.72 -63.47
CA LEU A 134 79.27 28.43 -62.20
C LEU A 134 77.80 28.80 -61.96
N THR A 135 77.13 29.44 -62.92
CA THR A 135 75.70 29.80 -62.80
C THR A 135 74.79 28.58 -62.63
N ARG A 136 75.12 27.43 -63.24
CA ARG A 136 74.42 26.16 -63.00
C ARG A 136 74.74 25.53 -61.64
N ALA A 137 75.85 25.89 -61.01
CA ALA A 137 76.18 25.48 -59.64
C ALA A 137 75.49 26.39 -58.62
N GLU A 138 75.48 27.71 -58.86
CA GLU A 138 74.75 28.72 -58.09
C GLU A 138 73.25 28.39 -58.06
N GLN A 139 72.61 28.18 -59.22
CA GLN A 139 71.20 27.74 -59.31
C GLN A 139 70.92 26.42 -58.58
N ARG A 140 71.91 25.52 -58.46
CA ARG A 140 71.77 24.27 -57.69
C ARG A 140 71.95 24.49 -56.18
N ALA A 141 72.77 25.45 -55.79
CA ALA A 141 72.88 25.89 -54.40
C ALA A 141 71.59 26.59 -53.95
N GLU A 142 71.10 27.56 -54.72
CA GLU A 142 69.80 28.23 -54.50
C GLU A 142 68.64 27.21 -54.37
N LEU A 143 68.56 26.22 -55.28
CA LEU A 143 67.55 25.15 -55.23
C LEU A 143 67.76 24.12 -54.11
N ALA A 144 68.96 24.06 -53.50
CA ALA A 144 69.23 23.25 -52.32
C ALA A 144 68.90 24.02 -51.04
N GLU A 145 69.31 25.28 -50.94
CA GLU A 145 69.02 26.20 -49.84
C GLU A 145 67.51 26.43 -49.71
N ALA A 146 66.79 26.64 -50.81
CA ALA A 146 65.32 26.73 -50.80
C ALA A 146 64.64 25.44 -50.30
N LYS A 147 65.22 24.26 -50.55
CA LYS A 147 64.71 22.98 -50.04
C LYS A 147 65.06 22.77 -48.57
N VAL A 148 66.26 23.19 -48.13
CA VAL A 148 66.64 23.19 -46.71
C VAL A 148 65.68 24.09 -45.93
N ALA A 149 65.43 25.32 -46.41
CA ALA A 149 64.48 26.24 -45.78
C ALA A 149 63.03 25.68 -45.75
N SER A 150 62.59 24.97 -46.80
CA SER A 150 61.28 24.26 -46.78
C SER A 150 61.24 23.18 -45.70
N LEU A 151 62.27 22.32 -45.65
CA LEU A 151 62.35 21.22 -44.67
C LEU A 151 62.53 21.73 -43.24
N GLU A 152 63.22 22.85 -43.03
CA GLU A 152 63.32 23.53 -41.73
C GLU A 152 61.97 24.12 -41.29
N ALA A 153 61.19 24.69 -42.22
CA ALA A 153 59.84 25.17 -41.94
C ALA A 153 58.84 24.02 -41.66
N GLU A 154 58.91 22.93 -42.43
CA GLU A 154 58.12 21.71 -42.22
C GLU A 154 58.47 21.05 -40.86
N LEU A 155 59.76 20.97 -40.51
CA LEU A 155 60.22 20.49 -39.21
C LEU A 155 59.75 21.39 -38.07
N ALA A 156 59.82 22.72 -38.24
CA ALA A 156 59.34 23.68 -37.24
C ALA A 156 57.81 23.57 -37.02
N SER A 157 57.03 23.33 -38.08
CA SER A 157 55.59 23.04 -37.97
C SER A 157 55.35 21.73 -37.21
N ALA A 158 55.97 20.62 -37.64
CA ALA A 158 55.82 19.32 -36.99
C ALA A 158 56.29 19.34 -35.52
N GLU A 159 57.28 20.17 -35.19
CA GLU A 159 57.68 20.43 -33.81
C GLU A 159 56.65 21.22 -33.01
N ALA A 160 55.96 22.19 -33.61
CA ALA A 160 54.85 22.91 -32.98
C ALA A 160 53.65 21.97 -32.75
N ASP A 161 53.24 21.24 -33.79
CA ASP A 161 52.18 20.23 -33.72
C ASP A 161 52.47 19.20 -32.62
N ARG A 162 53.72 18.71 -32.51
CA ARG A 162 54.13 17.79 -31.44
C ARG A 162 54.09 18.43 -30.05
N LYS A 163 54.37 19.73 -29.92
CA LYS A 163 54.30 20.46 -28.63
C LYS A 163 52.84 20.65 -28.21
N ASP A 164 51.93 20.93 -29.14
CA ASP A 164 50.52 21.13 -28.85
C ASP A 164 49.77 19.80 -28.63
N LEU A 165 50.10 18.74 -29.37
CA LEU A 165 49.65 17.38 -29.05
C LEU A 165 50.17 16.92 -27.68
N SER A 166 51.41 17.26 -27.32
CA SER A 166 51.97 16.97 -25.99
C SER A 166 51.29 17.77 -24.86
N ARG A 167 50.73 18.94 -25.14
CA ARG A 167 49.91 19.73 -24.20
C ARG A 167 48.53 19.11 -24.05
N ALA A 168 47.85 18.82 -25.17
CA ALA A 168 46.53 18.20 -25.16
C ALA A 168 46.54 16.82 -24.48
N LEU A 169 47.60 16.02 -24.68
CA LEU A 169 47.78 14.77 -23.96
C LEU A 169 47.92 14.99 -22.46
N ALA A 170 48.77 15.93 -22.02
CA ALA A 170 48.94 16.23 -20.59
C ALA A 170 47.66 16.80 -19.94
N GLU A 171 46.84 17.54 -20.71
CA GLU A 171 45.53 18.03 -20.28
C GLU A 171 44.56 16.85 -20.06
N VAL A 172 44.41 15.95 -21.04
CA VAL A 172 43.61 14.71 -20.91
C VAL A 172 44.12 13.79 -19.79
N GLU A 173 45.43 13.62 -19.65
CA GLU A 173 46.06 12.86 -18.55
C GLU A 173 45.76 13.49 -17.17
N SER A 174 45.49 14.80 -17.11
CA SER A 174 45.04 15.48 -15.89
C SER A 174 43.52 15.42 -15.66
N GLU A 175 42.72 15.35 -16.72
CA GLU A 175 41.26 15.20 -16.63
C GLU A 175 40.85 13.79 -16.19
N VAL A 176 41.53 12.74 -16.65
CA VAL A 176 41.23 11.34 -16.26
C VAL A 176 41.17 11.13 -14.74
N PRO A 177 42.19 11.50 -13.93
CA PRO A 177 42.10 11.39 -12.47
C PRO A 177 41.09 12.36 -11.86
N ARG A 178 40.87 13.54 -12.46
CA ARG A 178 39.86 14.52 -12.01
C ARG A 178 38.45 13.95 -12.11
N LEU A 179 38.09 13.42 -13.27
CA LEU A 179 36.81 12.76 -13.55
C LEU A 179 36.64 11.46 -12.75
N THR A 180 37.73 10.72 -12.52
CA THR A 180 37.70 9.51 -11.66
C THR A 180 37.37 9.88 -10.21
N ALA A 181 37.95 10.95 -9.69
CA ALA A 181 37.66 11.45 -8.34
C ALA A 181 36.22 12.01 -8.23
N GLU A 182 35.74 12.76 -9.24
CA GLU A 182 34.35 13.24 -9.28
C GLU A 182 33.35 12.08 -9.33
N LEU A 183 33.60 11.06 -10.17
CA LEU A 183 32.77 9.84 -10.24
C LEU A 183 32.80 9.03 -8.94
N GLN A 184 33.91 9.02 -8.21
CA GLN A 184 33.98 8.37 -6.90
C GLN A 184 33.20 9.16 -5.84
N ALA A 185 33.35 10.49 -5.78
CA ALA A 185 32.57 11.34 -4.89
C ALA A 185 31.05 11.27 -5.20
N GLU A 186 30.66 11.11 -6.47
CA GLU A 186 29.27 10.88 -6.85
C GLU A 186 28.77 9.51 -6.38
N ARG A 187 29.60 8.46 -6.43
CA ARG A 187 29.26 7.13 -5.88
C ARG A 187 29.13 7.16 -4.36
N GLU A 188 30.03 7.84 -3.66
CA GLU A 188 30.02 7.97 -2.21
C GLU A 188 28.80 8.77 -1.73
N SER A 189 28.45 9.87 -2.40
CA SER A 189 27.24 10.65 -2.08
C SER A 189 25.94 9.92 -2.47
N ARG A 190 25.88 9.20 -3.60
CA ARG A 190 24.77 8.29 -3.92
C ARG A 190 24.64 7.15 -2.89
N GLY A 191 25.75 6.67 -2.33
CA GLY A 191 25.80 5.70 -1.23
C GLY A 191 25.18 6.26 0.06
N ALA A 192 25.63 7.44 0.49
CA ALA A 192 25.08 8.12 1.67
C ALA A 192 23.56 8.37 1.53
N VAL A 193 23.09 8.83 0.37
CA VAL A 193 21.65 9.02 0.10
C VAL A 193 20.89 7.68 0.10
N ALA A 194 21.52 6.57 -0.30
CA ALA A 194 20.90 5.25 -0.21
C ALA A 194 20.80 4.78 1.25
N GLU A 195 21.81 5.04 2.09
CA GLU A 195 21.79 4.75 3.54
C GLU A 195 20.74 5.60 4.26
N GLU A 196 20.66 6.91 3.99
CA GLU A 196 19.59 7.78 4.50
C GLU A 196 18.19 7.28 4.09
N LEU A 197 18.04 6.80 2.86
CA LEU A 197 16.77 6.27 2.34
C LEU A 197 16.42 4.88 2.90
N VAL A 198 17.41 4.11 3.37
CA VAL A 198 17.17 2.89 4.17
C VAL A 198 16.75 3.27 5.59
N GLY A 199 17.49 4.15 6.28
CA GLY A 199 17.13 4.61 7.62
C GLY A 199 15.75 5.30 7.68
N ALA A 200 15.38 6.04 6.62
CA ALA A 200 14.04 6.62 6.49
C ALA A 200 12.94 5.56 6.30
N LYS A 201 13.23 4.43 5.64
CA LYS A 201 12.29 3.29 5.52
C LYS A 201 12.15 2.53 6.84
N GLU A 202 13.25 2.32 7.56
CA GLU A 202 13.23 1.69 8.89
C GLU A 202 12.46 2.55 9.90
N ALA A 203 12.71 3.86 9.91
CA ALA A 203 11.94 4.82 10.72
C ALA A 203 10.45 4.87 10.32
N LEU A 204 10.12 4.72 9.04
CA LEU A 204 8.74 4.63 8.56
C LEU A 204 8.08 3.32 8.99
N SER A 205 8.78 2.18 8.94
CA SER A 205 8.27 0.90 9.46
C SER A 205 7.96 1.02 10.95
N LEU A 206 8.92 1.47 11.76
CA LEU A 206 8.73 1.68 13.20
C LEU A 206 7.62 2.69 13.54
N ALA A 207 7.28 3.60 12.63
CA ALA A 207 6.13 4.48 12.77
C ALA A 207 4.81 3.79 12.38
N GLN A 208 4.80 2.93 11.37
CA GLN A 208 3.65 2.10 10.97
C GLN A 208 3.33 1.05 12.03
N ASP A 209 4.35 0.37 12.57
CA ASP A 209 4.23 -0.61 13.65
C ASP A 209 3.58 0.04 14.89
N ARG A 210 4.07 1.22 15.31
CA ARG A 210 3.46 2.01 16.40
C ARG A 210 2.03 2.47 16.12
N VAL A 211 1.68 2.77 14.87
CA VAL A 211 0.29 3.10 14.50
C VAL A 211 -0.61 1.87 14.59
N ALA A 212 -0.09 0.67 14.31
CA ALA A 212 -0.82 -0.58 14.54
C ALA A 212 -0.96 -0.91 16.04
N GLU A 213 0.09 -0.71 16.85
CA GLU A 213 0.05 -0.82 18.31
C GLU A 213 -1.02 0.12 18.91
N LEU A 214 -0.97 1.42 18.58
CA LEU A 214 -1.94 2.42 19.05
C LEU A 214 -3.38 2.13 18.56
N ALA A 215 -3.55 1.50 17.39
CA ALA A 215 -4.86 1.07 16.91
C ALA A 215 -5.40 -0.13 17.71
N ALA A 216 -4.52 -1.07 18.10
CA ALA A 216 -4.87 -2.19 18.96
C ALA A 216 -5.20 -1.72 20.39
N GLU A 217 -4.36 -0.87 21.00
CA GLU A 217 -4.63 -0.25 22.31
C GLU A 217 -5.94 0.54 22.31
N LYS A 218 -6.25 1.28 21.24
CA LYS A 218 -7.55 1.96 21.08
C LYS A 218 -8.71 0.96 21.01
N SER A 219 -8.57 -0.16 20.29
CA SER A 219 -9.62 -1.17 20.20
C SER A 219 -9.85 -1.89 21.53
N GLU A 220 -8.78 -2.19 22.28
CA GLU A 220 -8.87 -2.82 23.61
C GLU A 220 -9.46 -1.87 24.65
N SER A 221 -9.01 -0.61 24.70
CA SER A 221 -9.57 0.39 25.60
C SER A 221 -11.01 0.77 25.27
N GLN A 222 -11.42 0.73 23.99
CA GLN A 222 -12.83 0.88 23.61
C GLN A 222 -13.66 -0.32 24.09
N GLY A 223 -13.23 -1.56 23.84
CA GLY A 223 -13.94 -2.76 24.31
C GLY A 223 -14.03 -2.84 25.85
N ALA A 224 -12.99 -2.39 26.56
CA ALA A 224 -13.02 -2.26 28.02
C ALA A 224 -14.02 -1.19 28.49
N LEU A 225 -14.17 -0.09 27.75
CA LEU A 225 -15.15 0.97 28.05
C LEU A 225 -16.59 0.50 27.77
N GLU A 226 -16.80 -0.27 26.71
CA GLU A 226 -18.08 -0.94 26.41
C GLU A 226 -18.45 -1.95 27.52
N ALA A 227 -17.51 -2.79 27.96
CA ALA A 227 -17.72 -3.72 29.08
C ALA A 227 -18.01 -3.01 30.42
N VAL A 228 -17.41 -1.84 30.68
CA VAL A 228 -17.73 -1.00 31.85
C VAL A 228 -19.12 -0.36 31.71
N GLN A 229 -19.56 0.00 30.51
CA GLN A 229 -20.94 0.46 30.27
C GLN A 229 -21.96 -0.66 30.51
N GLU A 230 -21.70 -1.89 30.07
CA GLU A 230 -22.55 -3.05 30.37
C GLU A 230 -22.64 -3.31 31.89
N GLN A 231 -21.51 -3.31 32.60
CA GLN A 231 -21.49 -3.44 34.06
C GLN A 231 -22.27 -2.31 34.77
N TYR A 232 -22.18 -1.07 34.26
CA TYR A 232 -22.93 0.06 34.80
C TYR A 232 -24.44 -0.05 34.54
N GLN A 233 -24.85 -0.50 33.36
CA GLN A 233 -26.27 -0.78 33.06
C GLN A 233 -26.82 -1.93 33.92
N GLN A 234 -26.03 -3.00 34.10
CA GLN A 234 -26.42 -4.10 34.98
C GLN A 234 -26.52 -3.66 36.45
N ALA A 235 -25.61 -2.81 36.93
CA ALA A 235 -25.69 -2.23 38.27
C ALA A 235 -26.93 -1.33 38.46
N ILE A 236 -27.34 -0.58 37.42
CA ILE A 236 -28.62 0.16 37.44
C ILE A 236 -29.79 -0.80 37.55
N ALA A 237 -29.85 -1.85 36.71
CA ALA A 237 -30.94 -2.83 36.74
C ALA A 237 -31.03 -3.57 38.09
N ASP A 238 -29.89 -3.88 38.73
CA ASP A 238 -29.87 -4.44 40.08
C ASP A 238 -30.32 -3.44 41.15
N VAL A 239 -30.01 -2.14 41.01
CA VAL A 239 -30.53 -1.09 41.92
C VAL A 239 -32.03 -0.88 41.75
N GLU A 240 -32.55 -0.90 40.52
CA GLU A 240 -33.99 -0.84 40.24
C GLU A 240 -34.73 -2.06 40.80
N ARG A 241 -34.17 -3.27 40.61
CA ARG A 241 -34.69 -4.51 41.18
C ARG A 241 -34.71 -4.48 42.72
N LEU A 242 -33.60 -4.10 43.35
CA LEU A 242 -33.51 -3.96 44.81
C LEU A 242 -34.44 -2.86 45.36
N GLY A 243 -34.68 -1.80 44.58
CA GLY A 243 -35.69 -0.79 44.88
C GLY A 243 -37.10 -1.38 44.92
N GLY A 244 -37.50 -2.13 43.89
CA GLY A 244 -38.79 -2.81 43.85
C GLY A 244 -38.96 -3.89 44.95
N GLU A 245 -37.90 -4.63 45.26
CA GLU A 245 -37.88 -5.57 46.40
C GLU A 245 -38.04 -4.86 47.75
N LEU A 246 -37.43 -3.68 47.92
CA LEU A 246 -37.57 -2.85 49.13
C LEU A 246 -38.96 -2.21 49.24
N GLU A 247 -39.55 -1.76 48.14
CA GLU A 247 -40.94 -1.26 48.12
C GLU A 247 -41.93 -2.38 48.48
N ALA A 248 -41.77 -3.56 47.87
CA ALA A 248 -42.59 -4.74 48.19
C ALA A 248 -42.48 -5.10 49.69
N ALA A 249 -41.27 -5.19 50.23
CA ALA A 249 -41.05 -5.47 51.65
C ALA A 249 -41.64 -4.40 52.59
N ASN A 250 -41.65 -3.12 52.20
CA ASN A 250 -42.34 -2.08 52.96
C ASN A 250 -43.86 -2.25 52.90
N THR A 251 -44.46 -2.56 51.75
CA THR A 251 -45.91 -2.84 51.67
C THR A 251 -46.33 -4.07 52.48
N GLU A 252 -45.50 -5.12 52.52
CA GLU A 252 -45.72 -6.28 53.38
C GLU A 252 -45.65 -5.87 54.86
N LYS A 253 -44.61 -5.16 55.27
CA LYS A 253 -44.44 -4.62 56.63
C LYS A 253 -45.62 -3.73 57.05
N ASP A 254 -46.11 -2.85 56.19
CA ASP A 254 -47.25 -2.00 56.49
C ASP A 254 -48.55 -2.81 56.63
N SER A 255 -48.73 -3.85 55.81
CA SER A 255 -49.85 -4.79 55.95
C SER A 255 -49.78 -5.61 57.25
N LEU A 256 -48.58 -6.03 57.67
CA LEU A 256 -48.34 -6.72 58.94
C LEU A 256 -48.51 -5.77 60.14
N THR A 257 -48.15 -4.50 60.00
CA THR A 257 -48.35 -3.46 61.01
C THR A 257 -49.85 -3.21 61.21
N LEU A 258 -50.60 -3.02 60.12
CA LEU A 258 -52.06 -2.92 60.14
C LEU A 258 -52.71 -4.17 60.74
N ARG A 259 -52.21 -5.37 60.40
CA ARG A 259 -52.73 -6.63 60.94
C ARG A 259 -52.42 -6.79 62.43
N THR A 260 -51.29 -6.30 62.90
CA THR A 260 -50.92 -6.28 64.33
C THR A 260 -51.87 -5.38 65.09
N ALA A 261 -52.09 -4.14 64.64
CA ALA A 261 -53.06 -3.22 65.26
C ALA A 261 -54.49 -3.77 65.30
N GLN A 262 -54.93 -4.50 64.25
CA GLN A 262 -56.22 -5.20 64.26
C GLN A 262 -56.30 -6.31 65.33
N LEU A 263 -55.22 -7.06 65.54
CA LEU A 263 -55.16 -8.12 66.54
C LEU A 263 -55.08 -7.57 67.96
N GLU A 264 -54.36 -6.45 68.17
CA GLU A 264 -54.32 -5.73 69.44
C GLU A 264 -55.69 -5.15 69.81
N ALA A 265 -56.40 -4.55 68.84
CA ALA A 265 -57.76 -4.06 69.04
C ALA A 265 -58.75 -5.20 69.39
N ALA A 266 -58.71 -6.32 68.65
CA ALA A 266 -59.55 -7.47 68.94
C ALA A 266 -59.21 -8.15 70.28
N LEU A 267 -57.94 -8.11 70.70
CA LEU A 267 -57.52 -8.60 72.02
C LEU A 267 -58.00 -7.68 73.15
N ALA A 268 -57.96 -6.36 72.97
CA ALA A 268 -58.53 -5.41 73.92
C ALA A 268 -60.06 -5.54 74.04
N GLU A 269 -60.77 -5.73 72.92
CA GLU A 269 -62.21 -6.01 72.90
C GLU A 269 -62.54 -7.32 73.60
N ALA A 270 -61.78 -8.39 73.35
CA ALA A 270 -61.94 -9.67 74.04
C ALA A 270 -61.64 -9.59 75.55
N GLN A 271 -60.66 -8.79 75.97
CA GLN A 271 -60.37 -8.52 77.38
C GLN A 271 -61.48 -7.72 78.07
N ALA A 272 -62.04 -6.71 77.39
CA ALA A 272 -63.20 -5.96 77.89
C ALA A 272 -64.44 -6.85 77.99
N GLY A 273 -64.69 -7.71 76.99
CA GLY A 273 -65.77 -8.69 77.02
C GLY A 273 -65.60 -9.73 78.15
N LEU A 274 -64.37 -10.18 78.41
CA LEU A 274 -64.07 -11.07 79.53
C LEU A 274 -64.35 -10.39 80.88
N SER A 275 -63.85 -9.16 81.10
CA SER A 275 -64.08 -8.45 82.37
C SER A 275 -65.55 -8.11 82.60
N ALA A 276 -66.31 -7.82 81.53
CA ALA A 276 -67.76 -7.71 81.59
C ALA A 276 -68.41 -9.02 82.06
N ILE A 277 -68.11 -10.16 81.42
CA ILE A 277 -68.62 -11.49 81.79
C ILE A 277 -68.20 -11.88 83.22
N GLU A 278 -66.99 -11.55 83.64
CA GLU A 278 -66.51 -11.78 85.01
C GLU A 278 -67.36 -10.98 86.01
N SER A 279 -67.61 -9.68 85.75
CA SER A 279 -68.46 -8.82 86.57
C SER A 279 -69.94 -9.24 86.58
N GLU A 280 -70.48 -9.73 85.45
CA GLU A 280 -71.82 -10.34 85.38
C GLU A 280 -71.87 -11.65 86.17
N SER A 281 -70.78 -12.42 86.19
CA SER A 281 -70.67 -13.62 87.03
C SER A 281 -70.61 -13.27 88.52
N GLU A 282 -69.94 -12.20 88.91
CA GLU A 282 -69.90 -11.71 90.30
C GLU A 282 -71.25 -11.13 90.73
N TRP A 283 -71.89 -10.34 89.87
CA TRP A 283 -73.23 -9.81 90.13
C TRP A 283 -74.28 -10.91 90.24
N SER A 284 -74.24 -11.92 89.36
CA SER A 284 -75.15 -13.07 89.43
C SER A 284 -74.86 -14.01 90.61
N LYS A 285 -73.59 -14.19 91.02
CA LYS A 285 -73.25 -14.85 92.29
C LYS A 285 -73.80 -14.08 93.49
N ASN A 286 -73.53 -12.79 93.60
CA ASN A 286 -74.00 -11.94 94.71
C ASN A 286 -75.54 -11.90 94.78
N SER A 287 -76.21 -11.80 93.64
CA SER A 287 -77.68 -11.84 93.53
C SER A 287 -78.24 -13.23 93.92
N LEU A 288 -77.58 -14.31 93.54
CA LEU A 288 -77.93 -15.67 93.96
C LEU A 288 -77.70 -15.90 95.46
N GLU A 289 -76.61 -15.38 96.02
CA GLU A 289 -76.32 -15.44 97.46
C GLU A 289 -77.32 -14.61 98.27
N GLU A 290 -77.69 -13.42 97.79
CA GLU A 290 -78.74 -12.62 98.41
C GLU A 290 -80.11 -13.33 98.33
N ALA A 291 -80.45 -13.91 97.18
CA ALA A 291 -81.68 -14.71 97.03
C ALA A 291 -81.70 -15.93 97.96
N GLN A 292 -80.56 -16.62 98.13
CA GLN A 292 -80.42 -17.71 99.10
C GLN A 292 -80.50 -17.23 100.56
N ALA A 293 -79.93 -16.07 100.88
CA ALA A 293 -80.00 -15.49 102.21
C ALA A 293 -81.45 -15.10 102.56
N ARG A 294 -82.13 -14.37 101.65
CA ARG A 294 -83.57 -14.03 101.77
C ARG A 294 -84.43 -15.29 101.88
N ALA A 295 -84.14 -16.35 101.11
CA ALA A 295 -84.84 -17.63 101.23
C ALA A 295 -84.67 -18.27 102.62
N ARG A 296 -83.45 -18.33 103.16
CA ARG A 296 -83.19 -18.85 104.52
C ARG A 296 -83.90 -18.04 105.60
N THR A 297 -83.94 -16.72 105.47
CA THR A 297 -84.71 -15.84 106.37
C THR A 297 -86.20 -16.17 106.31
N LEU A 298 -86.79 -16.19 105.11
CA LEU A 298 -88.21 -16.55 104.89
C LEU A 298 -88.53 -17.97 105.39
N GLU A 299 -87.62 -18.94 105.26
CA GLU A 299 -87.79 -20.28 105.82
C GLU A 299 -87.80 -20.27 107.36
N SER A 300 -86.92 -19.50 108.00
CA SER A 300 -86.90 -19.34 109.46
C SER A 300 -88.13 -18.60 110.00
N GLU A 301 -88.58 -17.54 109.32
CA GLU A 301 -89.82 -16.82 109.62
C GLU A 301 -91.04 -17.74 109.48
N ARG A 302 -91.07 -18.55 108.40
CA ARG A 302 -92.12 -19.55 108.13
C ARG A 302 -92.15 -20.65 109.19
N ASP A 303 -91.01 -21.10 109.69
CA ASP A 303 -90.95 -22.10 110.75
C ASP A 303 -91.20 -21.51 112.15
N GLU A 304 -90.89 -20.23 112.40
CA GLU A 304 -91.33 -19.53 113.61
C GLU A 304 -92.84 -19.28 113.61
N ALA A 305 -93.40 -18.82 112.48
CA ALA A 305 -94.84 -18.68 112.30
C ALA A 305 -95.59 -20.01 112.49
N ARG A 306 -94.99 -21.15 112.10
CA ARG A 306 -95.52 -22.50 112.41
C ARG A 306 -95.49 -22.83 113.90
N LYS A 307 -94.44 -22.47 114.64
CA LYS A 307 -94.41 -22.63 116.11
C LYS A 307 -95.50 -21.79 116.76
N GLN A 308 -95.62 -20.52 116.36
CA GLN A 308 -96.66 -19.61 116.84
C GLN A 308 -98.07 -20.16 116.53
N LEU A 309 -98.29 -20.68 115.32
CA LEU A 309 -99.55 -21.36 114.96
C LEU A 309 -99.83 -22.56 115.89
N SER A 310 -98.84 -23.42 116.17
CA SER A 310 -99.01 -24.55 117.11
C SER A 310 -99.37 -24.08 118.52
N VAL A 311 -98.73 -23.02 119.02
CA VAL A 311 -99.05 -22.43 120.34
C VAL A 311 -100.46 -21.84 120.35
N VAL A 312 -100.91 -21.22 119.26
CA VAL A 312 -102.29 -20.72 119.11
C VAL A 312 -103.29 -21.88 119.00
N GLU A 313 -102.97 -22.98 118.30
CA GLU A 313 -103.81 -24.18 118.25
C GLU A 313 -103.95 -24.85 119.61
N ASP A 314 -102.87 -24.99 120.39
CA ASP A 314 -102.91 -25.57 121.74
C ASP A 314 -103.60 -24.63 122.74
N GLY A 315 -103.44 -23.31 122.58
CA GLY A 315 -104.24 -22.31 123.27
C GLY A 315 -105.73 -22.41 122.94
N LEU A 316 -106.08 -22.64 121.67
CA LEU A 316 -107.46 -22.84 121.22
C LEU A 316 -108.05 -24.15 121.76
N ARG A 317 -107.28 -25.25 121.76
CA ARG A 317 -107.66 -26.53 122.40
C ARG A 317 -107.92 -26.34 123.90
N THR A 318 -107.08 -25.55 124.57
CA THR A 318 -107.23 -25.22 126.00
C THR A 318 -108.49 -24.40 126.25
N LEU A 319 -108.75 -23.37 125.44
CA LEU A 319 -109.97 -22.55 125.50
C LEU A 319 -111.23 -23.37 125.20
N GLN A 320 -111.19 -24.29 124.22
CA GLN A 320 -112.29 -25.23 123.93
C GLN A 320 -112.55 -26.16 125.12
N GLY A 321 -111.51 -26.63 125.80
CA GLY A 321 -111.62 -27.38 127.06
C GLY A 321 -112.29 -26.57 128.16
N GLN A 322 -111.86 -25.31 128.37
CA GLN A 322 -112.47 -24.39 129.33
C GLN A 322 -113.92 -24.06 129.00
N VAL A 323 -114.28 -23.88 127.72
CA VAL A 323 -115.68 -23.67 127.29
C VAL A 323 -116.52 -24.92 127.60
N ALA A 324 -116.05 -26.12 127.27
CA ALA A 324 -116.77 -27.36 127.58
C ALA A 324 -116.88 -27.64 129.10
N GLU A 325 -115.96 -27.11 129.92
CA GLU A 325 -116.05 -27.15 131.38
C GLU A 325 -117.02 -26.10 131.94
N LEU A 326 -117.02 -24.89 131.39
CA LEU A 326 -118.00 -23.84 131.70
C LEU A 326 -119.42 -24.24 131.28
N GLU A 327 -119.60 -24.90 130.14
CA GLU A 327 -120.89 -25.47 129.70
C GLU A 327 -121.39 -26.55 130.67
N ARG A 328 -120.50 -27.42 131.18
CA ARG A 328 -120.85 -28.36 132.26
C ARG A 328 -121.21 -27.64 133.56
N ALA A 329 -120.45 -26.62 133.94
CA ALA A 329 -120.72 -25.84 135.15
C ALA A 329 -122.07 -25.10 135.05
N LEU A 330 -122.39 -24.55 133.87
CA LEU A 330 -123.67 -23.91 133.59
C LEU A 330 -124.82 -24.92 133.63
N ALA A 331 -124.67 -26.09 132.99
CA ALA A 331 -125.67 -27.16 133.04
C ALA A 331 -125.92 -27.68 134.48
N LEU A 332 -124.87 -27.75 135.31
CA LEU A 332 -125.01 -28.04 136.75
C LEU A 332 -125.76 -26.92 137.48
N LYS A 333 -125.50 -25.64 137.15
CA LYS A 333 -126.23 -24.50 137.74
C LYS A 333 -127.68 -24.41 137.27
N ASP A 334 -127.99 -24.78 136.03
CA ASP A 334 -129.38 -24.90 135.57
C ASP A 334 -130.10 -26.05 136.28
N ALA A 335 -129.43 -27.18 136.54
CA ALA A 335 -129.96 -28.27 137.35
C ALA A 335 -130.20 -27.83 138.82
N GLU A 336 -129.28 -27.07 139.42
CA GLU A 336 -129.48 -26.43 140.74
C GLU A 336 -130.68 -25.46 140.72
N ILE A 337 -130.82 -24.63 139.68
CA ILE A 337 -131.93 -23.68 139.53
C ILE A 337 -133.27 -24.42 139.36
N ILE A 338 -133.31 -25.54 138.64
CA ILE A 338 -134.49 -26.42 138.54
C ILE A 338 -134.82 -27.02 139.91
N GLY A 339 -133.82 -27.49 140.67
CA GLY A 339 -133.99 -28.00 142.04
C GLY A 339 -134.50 -26.92 143.01
N LEU A 340 -133.94 -25.71 142.96
CA LEU A 340 -134.37 -24.57 143.76
C LEU A 340 -135.79 -24.11 143.39
N ARG A 341 -136.15 -24.14 142.09
CA ARG A 341 -137.52 -23.88 141.63
C ARG A 341 -138.49 -24.94 142.16
N ALA A 342 -138.12 -26.22 142.14
CA ALA A 342 -138.94 -27.30 142.71
C ALA A 342 -139.13 -27.17 144.23
N ALA A 343 -138.07 -26.80 144.96
CA ALA A 343 -138.15 -26.49 146.39
C ALA A 343 -139.03 -25.26 146.67
N LEU A 344 -139.02 -24.25 145.77
CA LEU A 344 -139.89 -23.09 145.85
C LEU A 344 -141.36 -23.44 145.57
N THR A 345 -141.67 -24.39 144.68
CA THR A 345 -143.04 -24.89 144.51
C THR A 345 -143.54 -25.65 145.73
N ALA A 346 -142.70 -26.46 146.38
CA ALA A 346 -143.05 -27.10 147.65
C ALA A 346 -143.36 -26.05 148.74
N ARG A 347 -142.50 -25.03 148.87
CA ARG A 347 -142.68 -23.90 149.79
C ARG A 347 -143.93 -23.05 149.51
N THR A 348 -144.35 -22.92 148.26
CA THR A 348 -145.59 -22.19 147.92
C THR A 348 -146.85 -23.04 148.10
N THR A 349 -146.76 -24.37 148.05
CA THR A 349 -147.85 -25.23 148.54
C THR A 349 -148.00 -25.21 150.06
N GLU A 350 -146.90 -25.16 150.84
CA GLU A 350 -146.96 -24.96 152.30
C GLU A 350 -147.56 -23.60 152.69
N ALA A 351 -147.37 -22.56 151.88
CA ALA A 351 -147.92 -21.23 152.13
C ALA A 351 -149.43 -21.10 151.86
N ALA A 352 -150.05 -22.10 151.21
CA ALA A 352 -151.43 -22.00 150.70
C ALA A 352 -152.53 -22.14 151.77
N GLU A 353 -152.21 -22.58 152.99
CA GLU A 353 -153.21 -22.76 154.07
C GLU A 353 -153.48 -21.48 154.89
N LEU A 354 -152.61 -20.48 154.80
CA LEU A 354 -152.73 -19.22 155.55
C LEU A 354 -153.92 -18.29 155.21
N PRO A 355 -154.49 -18.25 153.98
CA PRO A 355 -155.57 -17.30 153.64
C PRO A 355 -156.85 -17.44 154.47
N VAL A 356 -157.20 -18.67 154.86
CA VAL A 356 -158.47 -19.00 155.55
C VAL A 356 -158.62 -18.25 156.89
N LEU A 357 -157.51 -17.88 157.52
CA LEU A 357 -157.51 -17.19 158.83
C LEU A 357 -157.55 -15.65 158.75
N ARG A 358 -157.47 -15.02 157.56
CA ARG A 358 -157.58 -13.54 157.43
C ARG A 358 -158.65 -13.01 156.48
N GLN A 359 -159.48 -13.89 155.93
CA GLN A 359 -160.86 -13.55 155.56
C GLN A 359 -161.65 -12.95 156.76
N ALA A 360 -161.21 -13.22 157.99
CA ALA A 360 -161.68 -12.56 159.22
C ALA A 360 -161.21 -11.10 159.43
N LEU A 361 -160.30 -10.57 158.61
CA LEU A 361 -159.72 -9.22 158.73
C LEU A 361 -160.01 -8.32 157.51
N GLU A 362 -160.61 -8.86 156.45
CA GLU A 362 -161.20 -8.08 155.35
C GLU A 362 -162.36 -7.17 155.82
N ALA A 363 -162.83 -7.35 157.06
CA ALA A 363 -163.74 -6.43 157.75
C ALA A 363 -163.08 -5.11 158.24
N ARG A 364 -161.76 -4.94 158.10
CA ARG A 364 -161.04 -3.69 158.43
C ARG A 364 -160.26 -3.11 157.24
N THR A 365 -160.94 -3.12 156.10
CA THR A 365 -160.50 -2.73 154.76
C THR A 365 -160.49 -1.21 154.51
N ALA A 366 -160.10 -0.84 153.28
CA ALA A 366 -160.52 0.35 152.52
C ALA A 366 -159.79 1.70 152.71
N GLU A 367 -159.37 2.14 153.90
CA GLU A 367 -159.11 3.59 154.08
C GLU A 367 -157.70 4.15 153.75
N LEU A 368 -156.59 3.41 153.97
CA LEU A 368 -155.23 4.01 153.98
C LEU A 368 -154.24 3.36 152.99
N ALA A 369 -154.53 3.44 151.69
CA ALA A 369 -153.85 2.65 150.66
C ALA A 369 -153.17 3.43 149.50
N LYS A 370 -152.76 4.72 149.68
CA LYS A 370 -152.45 5.58 148.50
C LYS A 370 -151.38 6.69 148.58
N ALA A 371 -150.60 6.83 149.65
CA ALA A 371 -149.75 8.02 149.87
C ALA A 371 -148.27 7.94 149.42
N ASN A 372 -147.43 7.14 150.10
CA ASN A 372 -146.00 7.48 150.22
C ASN A 372 -144.98 6.79 149.28
N GLU A 373 -145.38 5.81 148.46
CA GLU A 373 -144.42 4.97 147.69
C GLU A 373 -143.72 5.65 146.48
N ARG A 374 -143.80 6.98 146.33
CA ARG A 374 -143.49 7.66 145.04
C ARG A 374 -142.37 8.71 145.05
N VAL A 375 -141.67 8.93 146.15
CA VAL A 375 -140.66 10.01 146.27
C VAL A 375 -139.21 9.50 146.32
N GLU A 376 -138.93 8.36 146.96
CA GLU A 376 -137.54 7.94 147.25
C GLU A 376 -136.78 7.30 146.06
N ALA A 377 -137.48 6.93 144.98
CA ALA A 377 -136.93 6.07 143.92
C ALA A 377 -136.10 6.77 142.81
N GLU A 378 -136.11 8.10 142.73
CA GLU A 378 -135.44 8.87 141.65
C GLU A 378 -134.12 9.54 142.06
N VAL A 379 -133.76 9.54 143.34
CA VAL A 379 -132.52 10.21 143.82
C VAL A 379 -131.26 9.39 143.51
N SER A 380 -131.35 8.06 143.46
CA SER A 380 -130.18 7.17 143.29
C SER A 380 -129.56 7.22 141.88
N LYS A 381 -130.38 7.34 140.83
CA LYS A 381 -129.97 7.23 139.41
C LYS A 381 -129.12 8.41 138.89
N ALA A 382 -128.96 9.46 139.71
CA ALA A 382 -128.18 10.65 139.35
C ALA A 382 -126.68 10.51 139.67
N ALA A 383 -126.31 9.72 140.69
CA ALA A 383 -124.93 9.63 141.17
C ALA A 383 -123.99 8.89 140.20
N GLU A 384 -124.44 7.75 139.67
CA GLU A 384 -123.63 6.85 138.82
C GLU A 384 -123.18 7.50 137.50
N ARG A 385 -123.91 8.52 137.02
CA ARG A 385 -123.55 9.28 135.79
C ARG A 385 -122.42 10.28 135.97
N ALA A 386 -122.08 10.69 137.19
CA ALA A 386 -120.96 11.62 137.43
C ALA A 386 -119.61 10.89 137.27
N GLN A 387 -119.52 9.69 137.83
CA GLN A 387 -118.27 8.92 137.92
C GLN A 387 -117.73 8.50 136.54
N ALA A 388 -118.62 8.14 135.61
CA ALA A 388 -118.26 7.74 134.24
C ALA A 388 -117.73 8.88 133.35
N LEU A 389 -117.83 10.15 133.77
CA LEU A 389 -117.27 11.30 133.03
C LEU A 389 -115.84 11.64 133.47
N GLU A 390 -115.45 11.27 134.69
CA GLU A 390 -114.13 11.56 135.26
C GLU A 390 -113.05 10.65 134.66
N GLU A 391 -113.35 9.36 134.47
CA GLU A 391 -112.48 8.39 133.77
C GLU A 391 -112.31 8.69 132.27
N GLY A 392 -113.26 9.41 131.66
CA GLY A 392 -113.14 9.86 130.26
C GLY A 392 -112.15 11.01 130.07
N LEU A 393 -111.90 11.80 131.12
CA LEU A 393 -111.04 12.98 131.07
C LEU A 393 -109.55 12.62 131.19
N SER A 394 -109.19 11.63 132.01
CA SER A 394 -107.81 11.14 132.15
C SER A 394 -107.29 10.55 130.84
N GLN A 395 -108.08 9.71 130.16
CA GLN A 395 -107.74 9.13 128.86
C GLN A 395 -107.63 10.15 127.71
N ALA A 396 -108.13 11.38 127.90
CA ALA A 396 -107.89 12.48 126.97
C ALA A 396 -106.56 13.19 127.26
N SER A 397 -106.18 13.34 128.53
CA SER A 397 -104.92 13.95 128.95
C SER A 397 -103.69 13.15 128.52
N GLU A 398 -103.72 11.82 128.60
CA GLU A 398 -102.60 10.96 128.18
C GLU A 398 -102.36 11.08 126.66
N ARG A 399 -103.44 11.12 125.86
CA ARG A 399 -103.37 11.29 124.40
C ARG A 399 -102.85 12.68 123.98
N ALA A 400 -103.05 13.70 124.81
CA ALA A 400 -102.44 15.01 124.57
C ALA A 400 -100.92 14.96 124.76
N GLN A 401 -100.43 14.31 125.82
CA GLN A 401 -98.99 14.19 126.07
C GLN A 401 -98.26 13.36 125.02
N THR A 402 -98.87 12.30 124.47
CA THR A 402 -98.28 11.57 123.34
C THR A 402 -98.18 12.43 122.08
N ALA A 403 -99.22 13.23 121.77
CA ALA A 403 -99.20 14.13 120.64
C ALA A 403 -98.18 15.27 120.80
N GLU A 404 -97.96 15.80 122.01
CA GLU A 404 -96.90 16.78 122.28
C GLU A 404 -95.50 16.19 122.06
N GLY A 405 -95.29 14.92 122.41
CA GLY A 405 -94.05 14.18 122.13
C GLY A 405 -93.81 13.96 120.62
N GLU A 406 -94.86 13.58 119.87
CA GLU A 406 -94.79 13.44 118.41
C GLU A 406 -94.49 14.79 117.72
N ILE A 407 -95.09 15.88 118.20
CA ILE A 407 -94.83 17.25 117.69
C ILE A 407 -93.39 17.70 118.01
N ALA A 408 -92.79 17.25 119.11
CA ALA A 408 -91.39 17.52 119.41
C ALA A 408 -90.45 16.76 118.44
N ALA A 409 -90.66 15.45 118.26
CA ALA A 409 -89.87 14.62 117.36
C ALA A 409 -89.95 15.10 115.89
N LEU A 410 -91.13 15.55 115.44
CA LEU A 410 -91.32 16.10 114.09
C LEU A 410 -90.61 17.44 113.88
N LYS A 411 -90.33 18.22 114.93
CA LYS A 411 -89.51 19.45 114.83
C LYS A 411 -88.04 19.13 114.74
N GLU A 412 -87.54 18.21 115.56
CA GLU A 412 -86.14 17.75 115.49
C GLU A 412 -85.81 17.15 114.11
N ALA A 413 -86.74 16.37 113.54
CA ALA A 413 -86.63 15.85 112.17
C ALA A 413 -86.68 16.94 111.09
N LEU A 414 -87.43 18.03 111.31
CA LEU A 414 -87.49 19.18 110.39
C LEU A 414 -86.20 20.00 110.43
N GLU A 415 -85.70 20.31 111.63
CA GLU A 415 -84.43 21.04 111.82
C GLU A 415 -83.24 20.26 111.22
N ALA A 416 -83.22 18.93 111.35
CA ALA A 416 -82.25 18.07 110.67
C ALA A 416 -82.35 18.16 109.14
N ALA A 417 -83.57 18.11 108.57
CA ALA A 417 -83.79 18.21 107.13
C ALA A 417 -83.44 19.60 106.56
N GLU A 418 -83.62 20.68 107.34
CA GLU A 418 -83.19 22.04 106.95
C GLU A 418 -81.65 22.15 106.89
N VAL A 419 -80.94 21.55 107.85
CA VAL A 419 -79.46 21.47 107.81
C VAL A 419 -78.96 20.66 106.61
N GLU A 420 -79.59 19.54 106.27
CA GLU A 420 -79.24 18.78 105.07
C GLU A 420 -79.47 19.60 103.78
N GLN A 421 -80.59 20.33 103.67
CA GLN A 421 -80.87 21.19 102.51
C GLN A 421 -79.84 22.33 102.35
N VAL A 422 -79.38 22.94 103.45
CA VAL A 422 -78.27 23.92 103.39
C VAL A 422 -76.99 23.26 102.90
N SER A 423 -76.63 22.08 103.44
CA SER A 423 -75.41 21.36 103.01
C SER A 423 -75.41 20.94 101.53
N LEU A 424 -76.59 20.60 100.99
CA LEU A 424 -76.78 20.30 99.57
C LEU A 424 -76.68 21.56 98.71
N ARG A 425 -77.22 22.69 99.18
CA ARG A 425 -77.10 23.97 98.49
C ARG A 425 -75.65 24.43 98.37
N ASP A 426 -74.91 24.46 99.47
CA ASP A 426 -73.52 24.89 99.50
C ASP A 426 -72.66 24.03 98.56
N ARG A 427 -72.97 22.73 98.48
CA ARG A 427 -72.32 21.79 97.56
C ARG A 427 -72.65 22.09 96.09
N MET A 428 -73.92 22.32 95.74
CA MET A 428 -74.30 22.73 94.38
C MET A 428 -73.69 24.08 93.98
N GLU A 429 -73.56 25.03 94.92
CA GLU A 429 -72.97 26.35 94.66
C GLU A 429 -71.44 26.24 94.44
N SER A 430 -70.78 25.34 95.18
CA SER A 430 -69.38 24.94 94.93
C SER A 430 -69.19 24.23 93.58
N ASP A 431 -70.05 23.25 93.25
CA ASP A 431 -69.97 22.50 92.00
C ASP A 431 -70.24 23.40 90.78
N ALA A 432 -71.17 24.36 90.90
CA ALA A 432 -71.43 25.38 89.89
C ALA A 432 -70.22 26.32 89.67
N ALA A 433 -69.51 26.71 90.73
CA ALA A 433 -68.29 27.50 90.63
C ALA A 433 -67.17 26.72 89.91
N ALA A 434 -66.96 25.45 90.28
CA ALA A 434 -65.97 24.58 89.64
C ALA A 434 -66.27 24.34 88.14
N LEU A 435 -67.55 24.18 87.78
CA LEU A 435 -67.98 24.10 86.38
C LEU A 435 -67.75 25.42 85.64
N GLY A 436 -67.95 26.58 86.29
CA GLY A 436 -67.66 27.89 85.72
C GLY A 436 -66.18 28.08 85.37
N GLU A 437 -65.28 27.69 86.27
CA GLU A 437 -63.83 27.72 85.99
C GLU A 437 -63.44 26.72 84.89
N ALA A 438 -64.02 25.52 84.87
CA ALA A 438 -63.79 24.53 83.83
C ALA A 438 -64.23 25.02 82.44
N VAL A 439 -65.36 25.73 82.36
CA VAL A 439 -65.82 26.37 81.11
C VAL A 439 -64.86 27.46 80.65
N GLN A 440 -64.42 28.37 81.53
CA GLN A 440 -63.45 29.41 81.13
C GLN A 440 -62.10 28.81 80.69
N GLN A 441 -61.63 27.74 81.33
CA GLN A 441 -60.44 27.01 80.89
C GLN A 441 -60.63 26.30 79.54
N ALA A 442 -61.85 25.85 79.21
CA ALA A 442 -62.17 25.29 77.90
C ALA A 442 -62.24 26.38 76.82
N GLU A 443 -62.89 27.51 77.10
CA GLU A 443 -62.97 28.67 76.18
C GLU A 443 -61.57 29.23 75.87
N ALA A 444 -60.70 29.34 76.88
CA ALA A 444 -59.31 29.76 76.68
C ALA A 444 -58.55 28.80 75.74
N LYS A 445 -58.68 27.49 75.93
CA LYS A 445 -58.07 26.46 75.06
C LYS A 445 -58.66 26.47 73.65
N VAL A 446 -59.95 26.73 73.49
CA VAL A 446 -60.59 26.87 72.17
C VAL A 446 -60.05 28.10 71.43
N SER A 447 -59.83 29.21 72.14
CA SER A 447 -59.20 30.41 71.59
C SER A 447 -57.75 30.15 71.14
N GLU A 448 -56.95 29.50 72.00
CA GLU A 448 -55.56 29.11 71.72
C GLU A 448 -55.46 28.16 70.50
N LEU A 449 -56.29 27.11 70.47
CA LEU A 449 -56.36 26.17 69.35
C LEU A 449 -56.84 26.83 68.06
N SER A 450 -57.75 27.81 68.13
CA SER A 450 -58.21 28.56 66.96
C SER A 450 -57.07 29.40 66.36
N GLY A 451 -56.31 30.11 67.21
CA GLY A 451 -55.12 30.85 66.77
C GLY A 451 -54.02 29.94 66.20
N ALA A 452 -53.81 28.76 66.79
CA ALA A 452 -52.89 27.76 66.25
C ALA A 452 -53.32 27.21 64.87
N VAL A 453 -54.64 27.02 64.66
CA VAL A 453 -55.20 26.61 63.36
C VAL A 453 -55.07 27.72 62.31
N GLU A 454 -55.31 28.99 62.65
CA GLU A 454 -55.08 30.11 61.73
C GLU A 454 -53.60 30.27 61.35
N ALA A 455 -52.69 30.11 62.32
CA ALA A 455 -51.24 30.11 62.06
C ALA A 455 -50.84 28.97 61.09
N ALA A 456 -51.30 27.74 61.35
CA ALA A 456 -51.03 26.59 60.48
C ALA A 456 -51.64 26.75 59.07
N GLN A 457 -52.77 27.45 58.92
CA GLN A 457 -53.34 27.79 57.62
C GLN A 457 -52.49 28.83 56.87
N ALA A 458 -51.97 29.84 57.57
CA ALA A 458 -51.06 30.83 56.99
C ALA A 458 -49.73 30.21 56.53
N GLU A 459 -49.14 29.33 57.34
CA GLU A 459 -47.95 28.54 56.96
C GLU A 459 -48.23 27.64 55.76
N ARG A 460 -49.39 26.98 55.71
CA ARG A 460 -49.77 26.12 54.58
C ARG A 460 -49.91 26.89 53.26
N GLU A 461 -50.54 28.07 53.26
CA GLU A 461 -50.63 28.90 52.04
C GLU A 461 -49.27 29.51 51.64
N GLU A 462 -48.36 29.74 52.59
CA GLU A 462 -46.98 30.17 52.27
C GLU A 462 -46.15 29.02 51.68
N LEU A 463 -46.19 27.82 52.27
CA LEU A 463 -45.56 26.62 51.70
C LEU A 463 -46.09 26.30 50.29
N LYS A 464 -47.39 26.53 50.04
CA LYS A 464 -48.04 26.36 48.73
C LYS A 464 -47.57 27.40 47.70
N LYS A 465 -47.30 28.66 48.09
CA LYS A 465 -46.63 29.65 47.22
C LYS A 465 -45.19 29.21 46.90
N GLN A 466 -44.47 28.69 47.89
CA GLN A 466 -43.10 28.20 47.71
C GLN A 466 -43.05 26.98 46.79
N LEU A 467 -44.02 26.06 46.91
CA LEU A 467 -44.21 24.93 46.00
C LEU A 467 -44.46 25.39 44.56
N ALA A 468 -45.42 26.29 44.32
CA ALA A 468 -45.66 26.83 42.97
C ALA A 468 -44.41 27.55 42.39
N ALA A 469 -43.62 28.19 43.24
CA ALA A 469 -42.35 28.82 42.86
C ALA A 469 -41.21 27.82 42.60
N THR A 470 -41.25 26.60 43.16
CA THR A 470 -40.32 25.52 42.78
C THR A 470 -40.80 24.78 41.53
N GLU A 471 -42.09 24.53 41.37
CA GLU A 471 -42.69 23.95 40.16
C GLU A 471 -42.35 24.78 38.90
N MET A 472 -42.47 26.12 38.97
CA MET A 472 -42.06 27.02 37.89
C MET A 472 -40.55 26.98 37.60
N LYS A 473 -39.71 26.71 38.61
CA LYS A 473 -38.25 26.52 38.44
C LYS A 473 -37.92 25.17 37.81
N VAL A 474 -38.67 24.11 38.15
CA VAL A 474 -38.54 22.79 37.52
C VAL A 474 -38.97 22.89 36.05
N ALA A 475 -40.15 23.44 35.76
CA ALA A 475 -40.65 23.60 34.39
C ALA A 475 -39.70 24.42 33.48
N THR A 476 -39.07 25.47 34.02
CA THR A 476 -38.04 26.23 33.26
C THR A 476 -36.73 25.46 33.09
N LYS A 477 -36.31 24.64 34.07
CA LYS A 477 -35.12 23.77 33.94
C LYS A 477 -35.35 22.60 32.99
N ASP A 478 -36.55 22.05 32.90
CA ASP A 478 -36.87 21.02 31.93
C ASP A 478 -37.04 21.59 30.51
N ALA A 479 -37.53 22.83 30.37
CA ALA A 479 -37.47 23.56 29.10
C ALA A 479 -36.02 23.82 28.64
N GLU A 480 -35.11 24.20 29.55
CA GLU A 480 -33.67 24.28 29.27
C GLU A 480 -33.09 22.92 28.85
N ARG A 481 -33.43 21.82 29.55
CA ARG A 481 -33.00 20.46 29.19
C ARG A 481 -33.46 20.04 27.81
N VAL A 482 -34.73 20.28 27.45
CA VAL A 482 -35.25 19.99 26.10
C VAL A 482 -34.51 20.83 25.05
N GLY A 483 -34.25 22.11 25.33
CA GLY A 483 -33.46 22.98 24.47
C GLY A 483 -31.99 22.53 24.29
N LEU A 484 -31.39 21.95 25.33
CA LEU A 484 -30.05 21.35 25.28
C LEU A 484 -30.06 20.01 24.53
N ALA A 485 -31.04 19.13 24.77
CA ALA A 485 -31.19 17.86 24.05
C ALA A 485 -31.38 18.07 22.54
N ALA A 486 -32.17 19.07 22.14
CA ALA A 486 -32.31 19.47 20.74
C ALA A 486 -30.99 19.96 20.13
N ARG A 487 -30.14 20.65 20.90
CA ARG A 487 -28.79 21.06 20.47
C ARG A 487 -27.82 19.88 20.36
N VAL A 488 -27.89 18.92 21.29
CA VAL A 488 -27.10 17.68 21.21
C VAL A 488 -27.47 16.90 19.95
N SER A 489 -28.75 16.69 19.67
CA SER A 489 -29.20 16.00 18.45
C SER A 489 -28.80 16.72 17.15
N MET A 490 -28.80 18.07 17.14
CA MET A 490 -28.25 18.85 16.01
C MET A 490 -26.73 18.73 15.86
N LEU A 491 -25.99 18.50 16.95
CA LEU A 491 -24.53 18.28 16.90
C LEU A 491 -24.19 16.83 16.51
N GLU A 492 -24.95 15.84 16.98
CA GLU A 492 -24.82 14.43 16.59
C GLU A 492 -25.08 14.25 15.09
N THR A 493 -26.17 14.82 14.57
CA THR A 493 -26.47 14.79 13.13
C THR A 493 -25.42 15.54 12.29
N ALA A 494 -24.86 16.64 12.79
CA ALA A 494 -23.73 17.31 12.15
C ALA A 494 -22.40 16.51 12.23
N SER A 495 -22.19 15.69 13.27
CA SER A 495 -21.05 14.78 13.37
C SER A 495 -21.18 13.64 12.37
N ALA A 496 -22.33 12.97 12.34
CA ALA A 496 -22.62 11.90 11.39
C ALA A 496 -22.50 12.37 9.92
N GLN A 497 -22.89 13.60 9.61
CA GLN A 497 -22.66 14.22 8.30
C GLN A 497 -21.16 14.36 7.98
N ARG A 498 -20.34 14.83 8.93
CA ARG A 498 -18.88 14.95 8.75
C ARG A 498 -18.19 13.59 8.67
N GLU A 499 -18.65 12.58 9.39
CA GLU A 499 -18.15 11.21 9.32
C GLU A 499 -18.50 10.56 7.97
N ALA A 500 -19.69 10.84 7.43
CA ALA A 500 -20.08 10.46 6.07
C ALA A 500 -19.25 11.20 5.00
N GLU A 501 -18.92 12.49 5.20
CA GLU A 501 -18.01 13.22 4.33
C GLU A 501 -16.57 12.68 4.40
N LEU A 502 -16.06 12.37 5.60
CA LEU A 502 -14.72 11.81 5.80
C LEU A 502 -14.59 10.42 5.18
N THR A 503 -15.54 9.52 5.38
CA THR A 503 -15.54 8.19 4.72
C THR A 503 -15.66 8.31 3.20
N ARG A 504 -16.44 9.27 2.69
CA ARG A 504 -16.54 9.56 1.25
C ARG A 504 -15.23 10.13 0.67
N LEU A 505 -14.53 10.99 1.40
CA LEU A 505 -13.22 11.52 1.04
C LEU A 505 -12.13 10.45 1.12
N GLN A 506 -12.16 9.56 2.12
CA GLN A 506 -11.28 8.40 2.21
C GLN A 506 -11.50 7.42 1.04
N GLY A 507 -12.76 7.16 0.68
CA GLY A 507 -13.11 6.36 -0.50
C GLY A 507 -12.58 6.99 -1.80
N ALA A 508 -12.76 8.30 -1.98
CA ALA A 508 -12.21 9.04 -3.13
C ALA A 508 -10.67 9.02 -3.16
N LEU A 509 -10.01 9.11 -2.00
CA LEU A 509 -8.55 9.01 -1.88
C LEU A 509 -8.05 7.61 -2.24
N ALA A 510 -8.71 6.55 -1.76
CA ALA A 510 -8.39 5.17 -2.08
C ALA A 510 -8.60 4.88 -3.58
N GLN A 511 -9.67 5.42 -4.18
CA GLN A 511 -9.90 5.34 -5.62
C GLN A 511 -8.80 6.06 -6.41
N ALA A 512 -8.44 7.30 -6.03
CA ALA A 512 -7.35 8.04 -6.67
C ALA A 512 -5.98 7.35 -6.52
N GLN A 513 -5.74 6.64 -5.41
CA GLN A 513 -4.55 5.80 -5.23
C GLN A 513 -4.57 4.56 -6.13
N ALA A 514 -5.72 3.92 -6.32
CA ALA A 514 -5.88 2.80 -7.25
C ALA A 514 -5.72 3.24 -8.72
N GLU A 515 -6.31 4.38 -9.11
CA GLU A 515 -6.12 4.99 -10.43
C GLU A 515 -4.66 5.39 -10.66
N ALA A 516 -3.97 5.93 -9.65
CA ALA A 516 -2.54 6.22 -9.73
C ALA A 516 -1.66 4.95 -9.81
N ALA A 517 -2.08 3.84 -9.20
CA ALA A 517 -1.40 2.55 -9.34
C ALA A 517 -1.58 1.97 -10.75
N GLN A 518 -2.81 1.98 -11.30
CA GLN A 518 -3.10 1.58 -12.68
C GLN A 518 -2.40 2.48 -13.71
N ALA A 519 -2.26 3.78 -13.43
CA ALA A 519 -1.48 4.70 -14.25
C ALA A 519 0.02 4.33 -14.25
N ARG A 520 0.59 3.95 -13.10
CA ARG A 520 1.99 3.46 -13.03
C ARG A 520 2.18 2.13 -13.74
N GLU A 521 1.24 1.19 -13.60
CA GLU A 521 1.28 -0.12 -14.27
C GLU A 521 1.11 0.01 -15.80
N SER A 522 0.19 0.84 -16.27
CA SER A 522 0.05 1.11 -17.70
C SER A 522 1.27 1.82 -18.29
N LEU A 523 1.93 2.70 -17.52
CA LEU A 523 3.16 3.39 -17.93
C LEU A 523 4.38 2.44 -17.92
N SER A 524 4.52 1.52 -16.96
CA SER A 524 5.56 0.49 -17.00
C SER A 524 5.33 -0.53 -18.12
N LEU A 525 4.07 -0.91 -18.39
CA LEU A 525 3.71 -1.70 -19.58
C LEU A 525 3.99 -0.93 -20.88
N GLU A 526 3.88 0.40 -20.92
CA GLU A 526 4.27 1.19 -22.09
C GLU A 526 5.81 1.27 -22.22
N GLN A 527 6.55 1.39 -21.12
CA GLN A 527 8.01 1.32 -21.11
C GLN A 527 8.51 -0.03 -21.63
N VAL A 528 8.02 -1.14 -21.10
CA VAL A 528 8.36 -2.50 -21.58
C VAL A 528 7.96 -2.70 -23.05
N ARG A 529 6.86 -2.10 -23.52
CA ARG A 529 6.51 -2.11 -24.95
C ARG A 529 7.45 -1.28 -25.81
N ARG A 530 7.96 -0.15 -25.31
CA ARG A 530 8.95 0.67 -26.03
C ARG A 530 10.31 -0.02 -26.06
N GLU A 531 10.76 -0.59 -24.95
CA GLU A 531 11.97 -1.41 -24.87
C GLU A 531 11.88 -2.63 -25.81
N ALA A 532 10.75 -3.32 -25.84
CA ALA A 532 10.50 -4.42 -26.78
C ALA A 532 10.47 -3.95 -28.25
N ALA A 533 9.87 -2.79 -28.54
CA ALA A 533 9.85 -2.22 -29.90
C ALA A 533 11.22 -1.67 -30.34
N GLU A 534 12.07 -1.24 -29.41
CA GLU A 534 13.46 -0.85 -29.66
C GLU A 534 14.35 -2.08 -29.83
N ALA A 535 14.11 -3.15 -29.08
CA ALA A 535 14.72 -4.46 -29.33
C ALA A 535 14.30 -5.03 -30.70
N GLU A 536 13.01 -5.00 -31.08
CA GLU A 536 12.57 -5.39 -32.43
C GLU A 536 13.18 -4.51 -33.54
N ARG A 537 13.41 -3.21 -33.29
CA ARG A 537 14.12 -2.33 -34.24
C ARG A 537 15.60 -2.68 -34.35
N ALA A 538 16.27 -3.00 -33.25
CA ALA A 538 17.65 -3.48 -33.27
C ALA A 538 17.76 -4.83 -34.00
N ASP A 539 16.87 -5.77 -33.72
CA ASP A 539 16.75 -7.05 -34.43
C ASP A 539 16.44 -6.85 -35.92
N ALA A 540 15.57 -5.89 -36.26
CA ALA A 540 15.27 -5.53 -37.65
C ALA A 540 16.47 -4.87 -38.35
N GLN A 541 17.28 -4.06 -37.65
CA GLN A 541 18.52 -3.51 -38.18
C GLN A 541 19.59 -4.59 -38.39
N VAL A 542 19.74 -5.53 -37.45
CA VAL A 542 20.63 -6.70 -37.61
C VAL A 542 20.17 -7.57 -38.77
N ARG A 543 18.86 -7.87 -38.88
CA ARG A 543 18.30 -8.62 -40.01
C ARG A 543 18.38 -7.85 -41.34
N ALA A 544 18.35 -6.52 -41.31
CA ALA A 544 18.58 -5.69 -42.50
C ALA A 544 20.06 -5.75 -42.93
N ALA A 545 21.01 -5.61 -41.99
CA ALA A 545 22.43 -5.77 -42.28
C ALA A 545 22.80 -7.21 -42.72
N GLU A 546 22.16 -8.23 -42.15
CA GLU A 546 22.25 -9.61 -42.65
C GLU A 546 21.62 -9.77 -44.03
N ALA A 547 20.52 -9.06 -44.34
CA ALA A 547 19.89 -9.10 -45.64
C ALA A 547 20.73 -8.37 -46.70
N GLU A 548 21.37 -7.24 -46.35
CA GLU A 548 22.33 -6.53 -47.18
C GLU A 548 23.58 -7.40 -47.41
N ALA A 549 24.17 -7.98 -46.37
CA ALA A 549 25.29 -8.92 -46.52
C ALA A 549 24.91 -10.18 -47.34
N ARG A 550 23.65 -10.64 -47.25
CA ARG A 550 23.13 -11.71 -48.12
C ARG A 550 22.94 -11.23 -49.56
N VAL A 551 22.45 -10.01 -49.79
CA VAL A 551 22.35 -9.40 -51.12
C VAL A 551 23.72 -9.22 -51.74
N ASP A 552 24.74 -8.79 -50.97
CA ASP A 552 26.13 -8.73 -51.44
C ASP A 552 26.66 -10.12 -51.78
N SER A 553 26.44 -11.13 -50.92
CA SER A 553 26.84 -12.51 -51.22
C SER A 553 26.10 -13.12 -52.43
N LEU A 554 24.88 -12.66 -52.70
CA LEU A 554 24.08 -13.02 -53.86
C LEU A 554 24.50 -12.23 -55.10
N ALA A 555 25.02 -11.02 -54.97
CA ALA A 555 25.59 -10.23 -56.05
C ALA A 555 26.97 -10.78 -56.46
N GLU A 556 27.82 -11.18 -55.51
CA GLU A 556 29.01 -11.99 -55.76
C GLU A 556 28.64 -13.34 -56.40
N GLY A 557 27.58 -13.98 -55.90
CA GLY A 557 27.00 -15.20 -56.46
C GLY A 557 26.46 -15.02 -57.89
N GLN A 558 25.87 -13.87 -58.21
CA GLN A 558 25.37 -13.51 -59.53
C GLN A 558 26.51 -13.17 -60.49
N GLY A 559 27.54 -12.42 -60.07
CA GLY A 559 28.76 -12.28 -60.87
C GLY A 559 29.43 -13.64 -61.14
N GLY A 560 29.40 -14.54 -60.16
CA GLY A 560 29.81 -15.94 -60.33
C GLY A 560 28.86 -16.82 -61.14
N ALA A 561 27.64 -16.36 -61.44
CA ALA A 561 26.67 -17.01 -62.31
C ALA A 561 26.76 -16.47 -63.75
N GLU A 562 26.86 -15.15 -63.92
CA GLU A 562 27.14 -14.48 -65.20
C GLU A 562 28.48 -14.93 -65.78
N ALA A 563 29.51 -15.09 -64.94
CA ALA A 563 30.79 -15.69 -65.37
C ALA A 563 30.60 -17.12 -65.90
N LYS A 564 29.78 -17.96 -65.25
CA LYS A 564 29.44 -19.31 -65.75
C LYS A 564 28.56 -19.28 -66.99
N GLN A 565 27.71 -18.26 -67.13
CA GLN A 565 26.85 -18.09 -68.28
C GLN A 565 27.68 -17.69 -69.51
N SER A 566 28.64 -16.79 -69.35
CA SER A 566 29.68 -16.50 -70.35
C SER A 566 30.56 -17.72 -70.65
N GLU A 567 30.91 -18.53 -69.65
CA GLU A 567 31.65 -19.79 -69.84
C GLU A 567 30.81 -20.85 -70.60
N LEU A 568 29.48 -20.83 -70.47
CA LEU A 568 28.55 -21.67 -71.23
C LEU A 568 28.31 -21.15 -72.65
N GLU A 569 28.28 -19.83 -72.86
CA GLU A 569 28.24 -19.22 -74.18
C GLU A 569 29.54 -19.48 -74.97
N ALA A 570 30.69 -19.43 -74.30
CA ALA A 570 31.97 -19.86 -74.87
C ALA A 570 31.93 -21.35 -75.28
N LYS A 571 31.43 -22.23 -74.41
CA LYS A 571 31.27 -23.66 -74.75
C LYS A 571 30.25 -23.91 -75.85
N LEU A 572 29.24 -23.05 -76.03
CA LEU A 572 28.33 -23.11 -77.17
C LEU A 572 29.01 -22.67 -78.47
N ALA A 573 29.94 -21.71 -78.42
CA ALA A 573 30.77 -21.37 -79.57
C ALA A 573 31.75 -22.50 -79.93
N ASP A 574 32.44 -23.08 -78.94
CA ASP A 574 33.33 -24.24 -79.12
C ASP A 574 32.56 -25.42 -79.74
N LEU A 575 31.36 -25.74 -79.22
CA LEU A 575 30.49 -26.78 -79.78
C LEU A 575 29.97 -26.46 -81.19
N GLN A 576 29.81 -25.18 -81.55
CA GLN A 576 29.51 -24.79 -82.93
C GLN A 576 30.73 -24.99 -83.86
N GLU A 577 31.95 -24.75 -83.37
CA GLU A 577 33.17 -25.02 -84.12
C GLU A 577 33.40 -26.53 -84.29
N GLU A 578 33.25 -27.34 -83.23
CA GLU A 578 33.29 -28.81 -83.30
C GLU A 578 32.24 -29.37 -84.27
N LEU A 579 31.01 -28.84 -84.26
CA LEU A 579 29.95 -29.27 -85.16
C LEU A 579 30.23 -28.84 -86.62
N SER A 580 30.99 -27.76 -86.84
CA SER A 580 31.52 -27.40 -88.17
C SER A 580 32.64 -28.34 -88.62
N ALA A 581 33.54 -28.74 -87.71
CA ALA A 581 34.59 -29.70 -87.97
C ALA A 581 34.01 -31.08 -88.32
N ALA A 582 33.02 -31.56 -87.55
CA ALA A 582 32.30 -32.81 -87.81
C ALA A 582 31.60 -32.82 -89.17
N ARG A 583 31.05 -31.68 -89.63
CA ARG A 583 30.52 -31.54 -91.01
C ARG A 583 31.62 -31.68 -92.07
N SER A 584 32.80 -31.11 -91.83
CA SER A 584 33.95 -31.31 -92.72
C SER A 584 34.43 -32.77 -92.77
N GLU A 585 34.10 -33.58 -91.77
CA GLU A 585 34.39 -35.03 -91.74
C GLU A 585 33.31 -35.85 -92.43
N ALA A 586 32.04 -35.44 -92.34
CA ALA A 586 30.95 -35.99 -93.15
C ALA A 586 31.23 -35.82 -94.66
N ASP A 587 31.73 -34.65 -95.08
CA ASP A 587 32.17 -34.40 -96.46
C ASP A 587 33.33 -35.31 -96.92
N LYS A 588 34.15 -35.81 -96.00
CA LYS A 588 35.19 -36.82 -96.30
C LYS A 588 34.56 -38.22 -96.42
N ALA A 589 33.61 -38.55 -95.55
CA ALA A 589 32.90 -39.84 -95.58
C ALA A 589 32.06 -40.00 -96.87
N GLU A 590 31.39 -38.95 -97.34
CA GLU A 590 30.59 -39.00 -98.58
C GLU A 590 31.49 -39.21 -99.82
N ARG A 591 32.70 -38.61 -99.85
CA ARG A 591 33.70 -38.87 -100.89
C ARG A 591 34.22 -40.31 -100.86
N LEU A 592 34.36 -40.92 -99.68
CA LEU A 592 34.70 -42.35 -99.57
C LEU A 592 33.55 -43.25 -100.06
N GLN A 593 32.28 -42.91 -99.78
CA GLN A 593 31.13 -43.63 -100.36
C GLN A 593 31.10 -43.55 -101.90
N GLN A 594 31.44 -42.39 -102.50
CA GLN A 594 31.55 -42.27 -103.95
C GLN A 594 32.66 -43.16 -104.54
N GLN A 595 33.77 -43.36 -103.81
CA GLN A 595 34.84 -44.28 -104.23
C GLN A 595 34.41 -45.76 -104.15
N VAL A 596 33.72 -46.16 -103.08
CA VAL A 596 33.13 -47.52 -102.98
C VAL A 596 32.18 -47.79 -104.15
N LYS A 597 31.32 -46.83 -104.49
CA LYS A 597 30.32 -46.96 -105.56
C LYS A 597 30.92 -47.15 -106.97
N MET A 598 32.16 -46.69 -107.21
CA MET A 598 32.89 -47.01 -108.45
C MET A 598 33.49 -48.42 -108.44
N LEU A 599 33.93 -48.92 -107.27
CA LEU A 599 34.47 -50.28 -107.13
C LEU A 599 33.38 -51.36 -107.29
N GLU A 600 32.15 -51.09 -106.85
CA GLU A 600 31.00 -51.96 -107.10
C GLU A 600 30.69 -52.12 -108.60
N GLY A 601 30.80 -51.03 -109.39
CA GLY A 601 30.65 -51.06 -110.84
C GLY A 601 31.72 -51.92 -111.55
N ALA A 602 32.95 -51.91 -111.04
CA ALA A 602 34.01 -52.79 -111.53
C ALA A 602 33.71 -54.27 -111.21
N LEU A 603 33.15 -54.57 -110.03
CA LEU A 603 32.79 -55.93 -109.61
C LEU A 603 31.63 -56.52 -110.43
N GLN A 604 30.66 -55.68 -110.82
CA GLN A 604 29.52 -56.07 -111.67
C GLN A 604 30.00 -56.62 -113.03
N THR A 605 31.09 -56.07 -113.57
CA THR A 605 31.65 -56.41 -114.88
C THR A 605 32.45 -57.71 -114.87
N ALA A 606 32.85 -58.19 -113.68
CA ALA A 606 33.66 -59.40 -113.50
C ALA A 606 32.84 -60.70 -113.29
N LYS A 607 31.49 -60.62 -113.25
CA LYS A 607 30.60 -61.77 -112.99
C LYS A 607 29.80 -62.26 -114.20
N SER A 608 30.10 -61.76 -115.41
CA SER A 608 29.36 -62.04 -116.64
C SER A 608 30.13 -62.88 -117.68
N GLN A 609 31.24 -63.50 -117.30
CA GLN A 609 31.97 -64.50 -118.10
C GLN A 609 32.21 -65.78 -117.28
N ASN A 610 31.91 -66.93 -117.89
CA ASN A 610 31.80 -68.28 -117.28
C ASN A 610 30.69 -68.38 -116.20
N ALA A 611 29.74 -69.31 -116.25
CA ALA A 611 29.44 -70.40 -117.21
C ALA A 611 27.97 -70.86 -116.97
N ALA A 612 27.21 -71.47 -117.90
CA ALA A 612 27.33 -71.69 -119.36
C ALA A 612 25.91 -71.99 -119.94
N SER A 613 25.83 -72.50 -121.18
CA SER A 613 24.65 -73.09 -121.84
C SER A 613 23.70 -73.89 -120.90
N GLY A 614 22.36 -73.82 -120.97
CA GLY A 614 21.46 -73.50 -122.09
C GLY A 614 21.11 -74.78 -122.88
N LYS A 615 19.87 -75.12 -123.27
CA LYS A 615 18.54 -74.47 -123.35
C LYS A 615 17.45 -75.60 -123.40
N VAL A 616 16.12 -75.48 -123.37
CA VAL A 616 15.00 -74.55 -122.98
C VAL A 616 13.72 -75.39 -123.25
N GLY A 617 12.57 -75.28 -122.57
CA GLY A 617 12.12 -74.43 -121.46
C GLY A 617 10.59 -74.17 -121.55
N ALA A 618 10.01 -73.56 -120.51
CA ALA A 618 8.57 -73.32 -120.31
C ALA A 618 7.70 -74.57 -120.08
N GLU A 619 6.58 -74.35 -119.38
CA GLU A 619 5.54 -75.33 -118.98
C GLU A 619 6.03 -76.53 -118.12
N ALA A 620 5.95 -76.46 -116.78
CA ALA A 620 5.33 -75.39 -116.00
C ALA A 620 5.77 -75.25 -114.55
N GLU A 621 5.58 -74.03 -114.06
CA GLU A 621 5.29 -73.59 -112.68
C GLU A 621 3.96 -74.20 -112.14
N ALA A 622 3.65 -75.42 -112.57
CA ALA A 622 2.46 -76.22 -112.29
C ALA A 622 2.78 -77.65 -112.77
N LYS A 623 3.52 -78.44 -111.99
CA LYS A 623 3.12 -78.89 -110.65
C LYS A 623 4.34 -79.04 -109.71
N LEU A 624 4.17 -78.98 -108.39
CA LEU A 624 3.66 -80.08 -107.55
C LEU A 624 4.26 -81.44 -107.99
N ALA A 625 4.74 -82.21 -107.02
CA ALA A 625 5.57 -83.41 -107.17
C ALA A 625 7.05 -83.17 -107.47
N GLN A 626 7.47 -82.13 -108.22
CA GLN A 626 8.91 -81.77 -108.26
C GLN A 626 9.37 -80.95 -107.04
N LEU A 627 9.24 -81.60 -105.89
CA LEU A 627 10.24 -81.58 -104.83
C LEU A 627 10.34 -80.32 -103.94
N GLU A 628 9.20 -79.67 -103.70
CA GLU A 628 8.85 -79.23 -102.34
C GLU A 628 9.12 -80.39 -101.33
N ALA A 629 8.79 -81.61 -101.74
CA ALA A 629 9.13 -82.89 -101.10
C ALA A 629 10.63 -83.26 -101.02
N GLN A 630 11.58 -82.36 -101.32
CA GLN A 630 13.00 -82.53 -100.93
C GLN A 630 13.60 -81.40 -100.07
N LEU A 631 12.86 -80.32 -99.77
CA LEU A 631 13.26 -79.40 -98.69
C LEU A 631 12.25 -79.27 -97.56
N GLN A 632 11.02 -79.77 -97.73
CA GLN A 632 10.32 -80.41 -96.62
C GLN A 632 11.23 -81.49 -96.00
N ALA A 633 11.95 -82.28 -96.82
CA ALA A 633 12.85 -83.32 -96.33
C ALA A 633 14.06 -82.82 -95.51
N GLU A 634 14.52 -81.58 -95.66
CA GLU A 634 15.62 -81.03 -94.82
C GLU A 634 15.12 -80.17 -93.65
N GLN A 635 13.96 -79.50 -93.79
CA GLN A 635 13.27 -78.96 -92.61
C GLN A 635 12.80 -80.10 -91.69
N GLU A 636 12.39 -81.25 -92.22
CA GLU A 636 12.21 -82.49 -91.46
C GLU A 636 13.54 -83.04 -90.93
N ALA A 637 14.66 -82.98 -91.67
CA ALA A 637 15.96 -83.47 -91.18
C ALA A 637 16.51 -82.74 -89.93
N ARG A 638 15.97 -81.57 -89.56
CA ARG A 638 16.32 -80.89 -88.29
C ARG A 638 15.13 -80.56 -87.36
N ALA A 639 13.89 -80.56 -87.83
CA ALA A 639 12.72 -80.56 -86.94
C ALA A 639 12.41 -81.96 -86.39
N ALA A 640 12.62 -83.02 -87.18
CA ALA A 640 12.35 -84.41 -86.80
C ALA A 640 13.56 -85.15 -86.20
N LEU A 641 14.66 -84.45 -85.88
CA LEU A 641 15.82 -85.04 -85.20
C LEU A 641 15.90 -84.75 -83.70
N GLU A 642 15.03 -83.90 -83.11
CA GLU A 642 14.92 -83.89 -81.64
C GLU A 642 13.54 -83.58 -81.03
N GLU A 643 12.55 -82.99 -81.75
CA GLU A 643 11.14 -83.05 -81.29
C GLU A 643 10.49 -84.43 -81.55
N LYS A 644 11.23 -85.49 -81.21
CA LYS A 644 10.68 -86.84 -80.97
C LYS A 644 11.53 -87.78 -80.11
N LEU A 645 12.56 -87.28 -79.42
CA LEU A 645 13.10 -87.98 -78.26
C LEU A 645 12.28 -87.61 -77.00
N ALA A 646 11.03 -88.07 -77.00
CA ALA A 646 10.07 -87.78 -75.95
C ALA A 646 10.28 -88.69 -74.72
N GLY A 647 10.54 -88.09 -73.56
CA GLY A 647 10.47 -88.74 -72.24
C GLY A 647 11.81 -89.20 -71.66
N ALA A 648 11.87 -89.22 -70.31
CA ALA A 648 13.03 -89.57 -69.47
C ALA A 648 14.28 -88.70 -69.72
N ALA A 649 14.52 -87.58 -69.04
CA ALA A 649 14.74 -87.38 -67.59
C ALA A 649 16.06 -87.95 -67.03
N ALA A 650 16.58 -87.25 -66.00
CA ALA A 650 17.68 -87.57 -65.10
C ALA A 650 19.08 -86.94 -65.33
N THR A 651 19.54 -86.29 -64.25
CA THR A 651 20.91 -86.23 -63.70
C THR A 651 22.02 -85.29 -64.23
N SER A 652 22.54 -84.53 -63.25
CA SER A 652 23.93 -84.07 -63.02
C SER A 652 24.58 -82.94 -63.86
N ALA A 653 25.01 -81.92 -63.11
CA ALA A 653 26.08 -80.94 -63.41
C ALA A 653 27.49 -81.59 -63.13
N PRO A 654 28.68 -80.91 -63.14
CA PRO A 654 28.92 -79.46 -63.07
C PRO A 654 30.17 -78.92 -63.84
N SER A 655 30.59 -77.69 -63.45
CA SER A 655 31.89 -77.00 -63.65
C SER A 655 32.08 -76.13 -64.90
N GLY A 656 32.78 -75.00 -64.74
CA GLY A 656 33.03 -74.00 -65.81
C GLY A 656 33.18 -72.52 -65.40
N TRP A 657 33.10 -72.16 -64.12
CA TRP A 657 32.93 -70.76 -63.65
C TRP A 657 34.21 -69.92 -63.45
N GLU A 658 35.36 -70.35 -63.98
CA GLU A 658 36.66 -69.72 -63.68
C GLU A 658 37.22 -68.81 -64.79
N ALA A 659 36.60 -68.77 -65.97
CA ALA A 659 37.02 -67.90 -67.08
C ALA A 659 36.50 -66.45 -66.94
N GLU A 660 35.18 -66.29 -66.77
CA GLU A 660 34.48 -64.98 -66.73
C GLU A 660 34.95 -64.09 -65.56
N ARG A 661 35.62 -64.66 -64.56
CA ARG A 661 36.09 -63.98 -63.35
C ARG A 661 37.44 -63.26 -63.50
N GLU A 662 38.20 -63.54 -64.57
CA GLU A 662 39.40 -62.77 -64.92
C GLU A 662 39.07 -61.59 -65.85
N GLU A 663 38.16 -61.79 -66.81
CA GLU A 663 37.73 -60.74 -67.75
C GLU A 663 37.14 -59.53 -67.00
N LEU A 664 36.26 -59.77 -66.03
CA LEU A 664 35.69 -58.72 -65.17
C LEU A 664 36.71 -58.05 -64.22
N LYS A 665 37.92 -58.58 -64.04
CA LYS A 665 39.02 -57.87 -63.33
C LYS A 665 39.76 -56.90 -64.24
N ALA A 666 39.91 -57.23 -65.53
CA ALA A 666 40.66 -56.42 -66.49
C ALA A 666 40.02 -55.03 -66.68
N ASP A 667 38.70 -54.97 -66.83
CA ASP A 667 37.99 -53.70 -67.02
C ASP A 667 37.98 -52.82 -65.76
N ILE A 668 37.85 -53.41 -64.57
CA ILE A 668 37.96 -52.68 -63.30
C ILE A 668 39.37 -52.06 -63.15
N ALA A 669 40.42 -52.74 -63.62
CA ALA A 669 41.78 -52.18 -63.63
C ALA A 669 41.94 -51.05 -64.65
N ASN A 670 41.30 -51.13 -65.83
CA ASN A 670 41.36 -50.09 -66.86
C ASN A 670 40.60 -48.81 -66.46
N LEU A 671 39.45 -48.93 -65.80
CA LEU A 671 38.71 -47.78 -65.28
C LEU A 671 39.51 -47.05 -64.17
N LYS A 672 40.14 -47.80 -63.26
CA LYS A 672 40.98 -47.20 -62.19
C LYS A 672 42.18 -46.41 -62.72
N ARG A 673 42.81 -46.83 -63.82
CA ARG A 673 43.89 -46.04 -64.45
C ARG A 673 43.39 -44.69 -64.97
N LYS A 674 42.24 -44.67 -65.65
CA LYS A 674 41.67 -43.44 -66.23
C LYS A 674 41.27 -42.41 -65.15
N LEU A 675 40.80 -42.88 -64.00
CA LEU A 675 40.46 -42.00 -62.86
C LEU A 675 41.72 -41.30 -62.31
N VAL A 676 42.78 -42.06 -62.02
CA VAL A 676 44.03 -41.51 -61.46
C VAL A 676 44.69 -40.50 -62.41
N THR A 677 44.62 -40.72 -63.73
CA THR A 677 45.11 -39.73 -64.71
C THR A 677 44.29 -38.42 -64.75
N ALA A 678 43.01 -38.45 -64.36
CA ALA A 678 42.19 -37.25 -64.25
C ALA A 678 42.47 -36.48 -62.93
N GLU A 679 42.66 -37.19 -61.83
CA GLU A 679 43.00 -36.61 -60.52
C GLU A 679 44.36 -35.88 -60.59
N THR A 680 45.39 -36.48 -61.19
CA THR A 680 46.70 -35.83 -61.37
C THR A 680 46.67 -34.60 -62.30
N ALA A 681 45.70 -34.49 -63.20
CA ALA A 681 45.53 -33.31 -64.06
C ALA A 681 44.88 -32.14 -63.28
N LEU A 682 44.00 -32.43 -62.32
CA LEU A 682 43.35 -31.41 -61.47
C LEU A 682 44.32 -30.80 -60.46
N GLU A 683 45.22 -31.58 -59.86
CA GLU A 683 46.28 -31.03 -58.99
C GLU A 683 47.21 -30.07 -59.74
N ALA A 684 47.54 -30.38 -61.01
CA ALA A 684 48.32 -29.47 -61.85
C ALA A 684 47.60 -28.13 -62.07
N ALA A 685 46.29 -28.14 -62.32
CA ALA A 685 45.50 -26.93 -62.51
C ALA A 685 45.46 -26.05 -61.24
N ALA A 686 45.35 -26.65 -60.05
CA ALA A 686 45.41 -25.92 -58.77
C ALA A 686 46.74 -25.17 -58.60
N GLY A 687 47.86 -25.78 -59.01
CA GLY A 687 49.20 -25.17 -58.98
C GLY A 687 49.35 -23.91 -59.85
N TYR A 688 48.58 -23.77 -60.94
CA TYR A 688 48.57 -22.55 -61.74
C TYR A 688 47.69 -21.45 -61.14
N LYS A 689 46.56 -21.79 -60.51
CA LYS A 689 45.70 -20.79 -59.86
C LYS A 689 46.42 -20.05 -58.72
N ALA A 690 47.27 -20.76 -57.97
CA ALA A 690 48.14 -20.15 -56.96
C ALA A 690 49.23 -19.21 -57.53
N LYS A 691 49.71 -19.45 -58.77
CA LYS A 691 50.64 -18.55 -59.46
C LYS A 691 49.94 -17.30 -60.01
N ILE A 692 48.70 -17.44 -60.51
CA ILE A 692 47.91 -16.32 -61.02
C ILE A 692 47.58 -15.35 -59.88
N ALA A 693 47.06 -15.84 -58.74
CA ALA A 693 46.79 -15.00 -57.56
C ALA A 693 48.04 -14.23 -57.06
N LYS A 694 49.23 -14.84 -57.18
CA LYS A 694 50.51 -14.20 -56.82
C LYS A 694 50.95 -13.11 -57.83
N LEU A 695 50.53 -13.19 -59.09
CA LEU A 695 50.76 -12.16 -60.11
C LEU A 695 49.72 -11.02 -60.01
N GLU A 696 48.47 -11.33 -59.70
CA GLU A 696 47.42 -10.33 -59.44
C GLU A 696 47.75 -9.47 -58.22
N ALA A 697 48.28 -10.09 -57.15
CA ALA A 697 48.82 -9.37 -55.99
C ALA A 697 49.99 -8.42 -56.35
N GLN A 698 50.79 -8.75 -57.37
CA GLN A 698 51.86 -7.87 -57.87
C GLN A 698 51.34 -6.76 -58.79
N LEU A 699 50.18 -6.94 -59.44
CA LEU A 699 49.56 -5.92 -60.31
C LEU A 699 48.69 -4.91 -59.53
N LYS A 700 48.04 -5.31 -58.43
CA LYS A 700 47.34 -4.37 -57.54
C LYS A 700 48.27 -3.40 -56.80
N GLY A 701 49.59 -3.64 -56.80
CA GLY A 701 50.61 -2.75 -56.22
C GLY A 701 51.17 -1.67 -57.15
N LYS A 702 50.51 -1.37 -58.30
CA LYS A 702 50.95 -0.34 -59.26
C LYS A 702 49.81 0.54 -59.80
N LYS A 703 49.00 1.08 -58.90
CA LYS A 703 48.22 2.31 -59.08
C LYS A 703 48.33 3.15 -57.81
#